data_AF-J5XBX5-F1
#
_entry.id   AF-J5XBX5-F1
#
_cell.length_a   1.000
_cell.length_b   1.000
_cell.length_c   1.000
_cell.angle_alpha   90.00
_cell.angle_beta   90.00
_cell.angle_gamma   90.00
#
_symmetry.space_group_name_H-M   'P 1'
#
loop_
_entity.id
_entity.type
_entity.pdbx_description
1 polymer ?
#
loop_
_entity_poly.entity_id
_entity_poly.type
_entity_poly.pdbx_seq_one_letter_code
_entity_poly.pdbx_strand_id
1 'polypeptide(L)'
;MNEEELRLIGQLQEAAAAGKAEAFRIAVLALMEAYNRAPDEALFSLLHDLLYVPNADAMRVNYERARAALFDRAVRLSEVVSSPQEFPSYEELPCRLFPIDADASVFFLNEGKCFLLHEGGTRLLDAIQKMLLDAPEAELLVLMADALREQRTNALRRQLFSWLEQCSFPPGAKAALAEFAALSRDEAEPLFLEAVFRFAAGDLPGARALAERAYALRSVHVGLWQLLVDIYDAQGEEELAARFKGLCHKHTGELRGTALRLEVAAVRHAFLMGRLTVFQTPFYEEVELLSQGGVEAHRHTLFGRFLLSPEKRGRRLWCGIYNTDIFFNMRAVRLAHLEYSGEEDMELYSNITFDLRKAMTATSLTVHVSPDVPVLVAATIAPFKSQMKTAITLDDGQKRGDFYTGIGEFGLLRMERDTRLIASEGSFVATEPVRLVHSPKRKRLILNLLLDGLSWTAMRRDGFHAMPNLMRFFSKGVIFDQAFSVAEYTFASLSTMETGMHMHRSQVFHGDVWMEIPAENKVLSERMKALGYHCVQIMGDATGIDNGLKRGYDRIVAAPYVTFPAYEGVKRTIDHLDAFDECDNYVFLHVSDSHPVVSYAIPPQPKTQAKLPWQERVYEGAPRERAFDLNGKLRNVYDNMAAIERMDRALGELFRYIEDHYGEDEYIINAYSDHGVSIHSEDPFFFSDERCGTAFMMRGAGVPALGMTDELVSLLDLHAVVMHEAGLPMDETLDANLPAAFGGRARKYVISNSIFPGQTYKLAIRTKEHEFRLETKEFTRMDGTIDMSAYVWRLYEREGHREIWSDALRDKFLAIAWQHVASFAHV
;
A
#
# COMPACT_ATOMS: atom_id res chain seq x y z
N MET A 1 -21.33 -32.98 -31.10
CA MET A 1 -20.70 -33.51 -29.86
C MET A 1 -19.40 -34.24 -30.10
N ASN A 2 -18.34 -33.91 -29.34
CA ASN A 2 -17.01 -34.52 -29.42
C ASN A 2 -16.79 -35.62 -28.34
N GLU A 3 -15.64 -36.30 -28.38
CA GLU A 3 -15.31 -37.41 -27.45
C GLU A 3 -15.23 -36.96 -25.98
N GLU A 4 -14.74 -35.74 -25.73
CA GLU A 4 -14.64 -35.15 -24.38
C GLU A 4 -16.03 -34.90 -23.79
N GLU A 5 -16.95 -34.33 -24.57
CA GLU A 5 -18.34 -34.08 -24.17
C GLU A 5 -19.10 -35.39 -23.90
N LEU A 6 -18.92 -36.42 -24.73
CA LEU A 6 -19.52 -37.74 -24.50
C LEU A 6 -19.01 -38.38 -23.19
N ARG A 7 -17.71 -38.23 -22.90
CA ARG A 7 -17.13 -38.67 -21.63
C ARG A 7 -17.72 -37.92 -20.43
N LEU A 8 -17.85 -36.60 -20.53
CA LEU A 8 -18.46 -35.76 -19.48
C LEU A 8 -19.94 -36.12 -19.25
N ILE A 9 -20.69 -36.42 -20.31
CA ILE A 9 -22.08 -36.90 -20.19
C ILE A 9 -22.13 -38.24 -19.44
N GLY A 10 -21.21 -39.17 -19.74
CA GLY A 10 -21.12 -40.43 -19.01
C GLY A 10 -20.87 -40.22 -17.51
N GLN A 11 -19.95 -39.31 -17.16
CA GLN A 11 -19.68 -38.93 -15.77
C GLN A 11 -20.89 -38.31 -15.09
N LEU A 12 -21.61 -37.42 -15.79
CA LEU A 12 -22.85 -36.82 -15.31
C LEU A 12 -23.92 -37.88 -15.00
N GLN A 13 -24.11 -38.85 -15.90
CA GLN A 13 -25.07 -39.94 -15.73
C GLN A 13 -24.70 -40.85 -14.54
N GLU A 14 -23.44 -41.20 -14.40
CA GLU A 14 -22.93 -41.98 -13.26
C GLU A 14 -23.11 -41.23 -11.93
N ALA A 15 -22.78 -39.94 -11.90
CA ALA A 15 -22.94 -39.10 -10.71
C ALA A 15 -24.41 -38.97 -10.30
N ALA A 16 -25.30 -38.75 -11.27
CA ALA A 16 -26.74 -38.70 -11.04
C ALA A 16 -27.28 -40.04 -10.51
N ALA A 17 -26.90 -41.17 -11.13
CA ALA A 17 -27.32 -42.50 -10.68
C ALA A 17 -26.81 -42.85 -9.28
N ALA A 18 -25.62 -42.37 -8.91
CA ALA A 18 -25.01 -42.58 -7.60
C ALA A 18 -25.44 -41.54 -6.53
N GLY A 19 -26.26 -40.54 -6.88
CA GLY A 19 -26.67 -39.48 -5.96
C GLY A 19 -25.53 -38.57 -5.49
N LYS A 20 -24.46 -38.44 -6.28
CA LYS A 20 -23.27 -37.64 -5.94
C LYS A 20 -23.41 -36.21 -6.46
N ALA A 21 -24.05 -35.34 -5.68
CA ALA A 21 -24.34 -33.95 -6.07
C ALA A 21 -23.09 -33.16 -6.53
N GLU A 22 -21.99 -33.26 -5.80
CA GLU A 22 -20.74 -32.56 -6.16
C GLU A 22 -20.14 -33.06 -7.49
N ALA A 23 -20.10 -34.38 -7.71
CA ALA A 23 -19.61 -34.94 -8.96
C ALA A 23 -20.53 -34.55 -10.14
N PHE A 24 -21.84 -34.48 -9.90
CA PHE A 24 -22.82 -34.01 -10.88
C PHE A 24 -22.57 -32.53 -11.23
N ARG A 25 -22.39 -31.67 -10.21
CA ARG A 25 -22.07 -30.24 -10.36
C ARG A 25 -20.82 -30.03 -11.21
N ILE A 26 -19.73 -30.75 -10.89
CA ILE A 26 -18.46 -30.65 -11.63
C ILE A 26 -18.66 -31.03 -13.10
N ALA A 27 -19.37 -32.13 -13.38
CA ALA A 27 -19.62 -32.57 -14.76
C ALA A 27 -20.48 -31.56 -15.54
N VAL A 28 -21.51 -30.98 -14.90
CA VAL A 28 -22.36 -29.94 -15.52
C VAL A 28 -21.55 -28.67 -15.84
N LEU A 29 -20.76 -28.17 -14.88
CA LEU A 29 -19.94 -26.97 -15.10
C LEU A 29 -18.93 -27.18 -16.22
N ALA A 30 -18.29 -28.36 -16.30
CA ALA A 30 -17.39 -28.71 -17.38
C ALA A 30 -18.10 -28.78 -18.76
N LEU A 31 -19.35 -29.25 -18.81
CA LEU A 31 -20.16 -29.24 -20.02
C LEU A 31 -20.54 -27.81 -20.45
N MET A 32 -20.90 -26.94 -19.50
CA MET A 32 -21.15 -25.52 -19.78
C MET A 32 -19.89 -24.81 -20.30
N GLU A 33 -18.71 -25.13 -19.74
CA GLU A 33 -17.43 -24.61 -20.22
C GLU A 33 -17.10 -25.15 -21.62
N ALA A 34 -17.33 -26.43 -21.89
CA ALA A 34 -17.19 -27.01 -23.22
C ALA A 34 -18.07 -26.29 -24.24
N TYR A 35 -19.34 -26.00 -23.89
CA TYR A 35 -20.23 -25.22 -24.72
C TYR A 35 -19.70 -23.80 -24.99
N ASN A 36 -19.21 -23.10 -23.97
CA ASN A 36 -18.63 -21.76 -24.15
C ASN A 36 -17.40 -21.77 -25.06
N ARG A 37 -16.57 -22.82 -25.00
CA ARG A 37 -15.40 -22.98 -25.88
C ARG A 37 -15.79 -23.29 -27.32
N ALA A 38 -16.79 -24.15 -27.51
CA ALA A 38 -17.27 -24.58 -28.82
C ALA A 38 -18.80 -24.78 -28.80
N PRO A 39 -19.58 -23.75 -29.15
CA PRO A 39 -21.03 -23.82 -29.08
C PRO A 39 -21.61 -24.95 -29.95
N ASP A 40 -22.28 -25.91 -29.31
CA ASP A 40 -22.95 -27.05 -29.94
C ASP A 40 -24.42 -27.08 -29.51
N GLU A 41 -25.34 -27.09 -30.49
CA GLU A 41 -26.78 -26.99 -30.26
C GLU A 41 -27.35 -28.22 -29.54
N ALA A 42 -26.77 -29.41 -29.79
CA ALA A 42 -27.19 -30.64 -29.12
C ALA A 42 -26.79 -30.61 -27.64
N LEU A 43 -25.59 -30.12 -27.33
CA LEU A 43 -25.12 -29.91 -25.97
C LEU A 43 -25.96 -28.87 -25.23
N PHE A 44 -26.28 -27.73 -25.86
CA PHE A 44 -27.17 -26.75 -25.26
C PHE A 44 -28.57 -27.34 -24.99
N SER A 45 -29.14 -28.04 -25.96
CA SER A 45 -30.47 -28.66 -25.82
C SER A 45 -30.48 -29.67 -24.68
N LEU A 46 -29.43 -30.47 -24.54
CA LEU A 46 -29.25 -31.38 -23.40
C LEU A 46 -29.26 -30.64 -22.06
N LEU A 47 -28.43 -29.61 -21.90
CA LEU A 47 -28.35 -28.83 -20.66
C LEU A 47 -29.68 -28.10 -20.36
N HIS A 48 -30.32 -27.57 -21.41
CA HIS A 48 -31.60 -26.88 -21.33
C HIS A 48 -32.72 -27.81 -20.85
N ASP A 49 -32.86 -28.98 -21.47
CA ASP A 49 -33.91 -29.93 -21.12
C ASP A 49 -33.66 -30.58 -19.76
N LEU A 50 -32.40 -30.77 -19.39
CA LEU A 50 -32.02 -31.35 -18.11
C LEU A 50 -32.19 -30.37 -16.93
N LEU A 51 -31.78 -29.12 -17.08
CA LEU A 51 -31.62 -28.18 -15.96
C LEU A 51 -32.63 -27.03 -15.98
N TYR A 52 -32.97 -26.49 -17.15
CA TYR A 52 -33.85 -25.32 -17.26
C TYR A 52 -35.34 -25.71 -17.30
N VAL A 53 -35.72 -26.62 -18.23
CA VAL A 53 -37.13 -27.00 -18.46
C VAL A 53 -37.85 -27.45 -17.19
N PRO A 54 -37.26 -28.29 -16.31
CA PRO A 54 -37.94 -28.74 -15.08
C PRO A 54 -38.23 -27.60 -14.09
N ASN A 55 -37.48 -26.50 -14.16
CA ASN A 55 -37.52 -25.39 -13.20
C ASN A 55 -38.23 -24.14 -13.76
N ALA A 56 -38.49 -24.07 -15.07
CA ALA A 56 -38.91 -22.84 -15.75
C ALA A 56 -40.23 -22.24 -15.24
N ASP A 57 -41.26 -23.06 -15.00
CA ASP A 57 -42.55 -22.58 -14.48
C ASP A 57 -42.43 -22.02 -13.06
N ALA A 58 -41.68 -22.72 -12.19
CA ALA A 58 -41.45 -22.28 -10.82
C ALA A 58 -40.66 -20.98 -10.77
N MET A 59 -39.56 -20.88 -11.51
CA MET A 59 -38.74 -19.67 -11.59
C MET A 59 -39.55 -18.46 -12.09
N ARG A 60 -40.41 -18.64 -13.09
CA ARG A 60 -41.31 -17.57 -13.57
C ARG A 60 -42.25 -17.07 -12.48
N VAL A 61 -42.90 -17.99 -11.77
CA VAL A 61 -43.82 -17.66 -10.68
C VAL A 61 -43.08 -16.96 -9.54
N ASN A 62 -41.90 -17.47 -9.14
CA ASN A 62 -41.09 -16.90 -8.08
C ASN A 62 -40.66 -15.46 -8.41
N TYR A 63 -40.12 -15.26 -9.62
CA TYR A 63 -39.68 -13.95 -10.10
C TYR A 63 -40.81 -12.93 -10.13
N GLU A 64 -41.93 -13.25 -10.78
CA GLU A 64 -43.05 -12.31 -10.90
C GLU A 64 -43.72 -12.04 -9.54
N ARG A 65 -43.75 -13.03 -8.64
CA ARG A 65 -44.20 -12.82 -7.25
C ARG A 65 -43.29 -11.85 -6.51
N ALA A 66 -41.98 -12.07 -6.55
CA ALA A 66 -41.01 -11.19 -5.89
C ALA A 66 -41.08 -9.77 -6.47
N ARG A 67 -41.12 -9.65 -7.80
CA ARG A 67 -41.27 -8.38 -8.52
C ARG A 67 -42.55 -7.65 -8.12
N ALA A 68 -43.69 -8.32 -8.06
CA ALA A 68 -44.95 -7.67 -7.69
C ALA A 68 -45.06 -7.32 -6.19
N ALA A 69 -44.57 -8.21 -5.31
CA ALA A 69 -44.78 -8.07 -3.86
C ALA A 69 -43.71 -7.22 -3.16
N LEU A 70 -42.49 -7.20 -3.68
CA LEU A 70 -41.33 -6.60 -2.98
C LEU A 70 -40.83 -5.31 -3.62
N PHE A 71 -41.14 -5.03 -4.89
CA PHE A 71 -40.59 -3.88 -5.60
C PHE A 71 -40.80 -2.54 -4.88
N ASP A 72 -42.03 -2.21 -4.48
CA ASP A 72 -42.32 -0.95 -3.78
C ASP A 72 -41.57 -0.83 -2.44
N ARG A 73 -41.31 -1.96 -1.77
CA ARG A 73 -40.54 -1.99 -0.52
C ARG A 73 -39.05 -1.85 -0.80
N ALA A 74 -38.54 -2.46 -1.87
CA ALA A 74 -37.16 -2.35 -2.30
C ALA A 74 -36.83 -0.90 -2.71
N VAL A 75 -37.73 -0.22 -3.44
CA VAL A 75 -37.60 1.21 -3.78
C VAL A 75 -37.54 2.08 -2.51
N ARG A 76 -38.35 1.78 -1.48
CA ARG A 76 -38.27 2.51 -0.20
C ARG A 76 -36.96 2.26 0.54
N LEU A 77 -36.41 1.05 0.46
CA LEU A 77 -35.15 0.68 1.10
C LEU A 77 -33.91 1.18 0.34
N SER A 78 -34.01 1.36 -0.99
CA SER A 78 -32.91 1.84 -1.83
C SER A 78 -32.60 3.32 -1.64
N GLU A 79 -33.48 4.06 -0.95
CA GLU A 79 -33.40 5.52 -0.74
C GLU A 79 -33.52 6.34 -2.04
N VAL A 80 -33.95 5.71 -3.14
CA VAL A 80 -34.14 6.37 -4.45
C VAL A 80 -35.42 7.21 -4.46
N VAL A 81 -35.34 8.45 -4.96
CA VAL A 81 -36.44 9.45 -4.90
C VAL A 81 -37.51 9.23 -5.97
N SER A 82 -37.17 8.64 -7.11
CA SER A 82 -38.10 8.36 -8.21
C SER A 82 -38.07 6.89 -8.60
N SER A 83 -39.24 6.23 -8.69
CA SER A 83 -39.35 4.82 -9.09
C SER A 83 -38.69 4.59 -10.44
N PRO A 84 -37.51 3.95 -10.48
CA PRO A 84 -36.88 3.66 -11.74
C PRO A 84 -37.52 2.35 -12.27
N GLN A 85 -37.90 2.31 -13.55
CA GLN A 85 -38.37 1.06 -14.15
C GLN A 85 -37.15 0.17 -14.43
N GLU A 86 -36.78 -0.66 -13.46
CA GLU A 86 -35.47 -1.33 -13.49
C GLU A 86 -35.53 -2.87 -13.48
N PHE A 87 -36.63 -3.48 -13.04
CA PHE A 87 -36.85 -4.93 -13.18
C PHE A 87 -37.80 -5.25 -14.34
N PRO A 88 -37.29 -5.82 -15.47
CA PRO A 88 -38.11 -6.20 -16.61
C PRO A 88 -39.09 -7.32 -16.23
N SER A 89 -40.11 -7.57 -17.05
CA SER A 89 -40.91 -8.79 -16.90
C SER A 89 -40.05 -10.04 -17.16
N TYR A 90 -40.49 -11.20 -16.68
CA TYR A 90 -39.73 -12.45 -16.86
C TYR A 90 -39.39 -12.73 -18.33
N GLU A 91 -40.33 -12.46 -19.25
CA GLU A 91 -40.16 -12.68 -20.70
C GLU A 91 -39.18 -11.71 -21.36
N GLU A 92 -38.91 -10.58 -20.70
CA GLU A 92 -37.98 -9.55 -21.17
C GLU A 92 -36.57 -9.70 -20.56
N LEU A 93 -36.35 -10.71 -19.70
CA LEU A 93 -35.04 -10.95 -19.11
C LEU A 93 -34.01 -11.29 -20.22
N PRO A 94 -32.84 -10.63 -20.24
CA PRO A 94 -31.80 -10.90 -21.22
C PRO A 94 -31.04 -12.22 -20.95
N CYS A 95 -31.44 -12.96 -19.92
CA CYS A 95 -30.77 -14.15 -19.44
C CYS A 95 -31.75 -15.23 -18.99
N ARG A 96 -31.25 -16.45 -18.83
CA ARG A 96 -31.95 -17.61 -18.24
C ARG A 96 -31.08 -18.19 -17.14
N LEU A 97 -31.67 -18.54 -16.00
CA LEU A 97 -30.93 -19.21 -14.92
C LEU A 97 -31.07 -20.72 -15.05
N PHE A 98 -29.96 -21.44 -14.93
CA PHE A 98 -29.88 -22.90 -14.92
C PHE A 98 -29.53 -23.37 -13.50
N PRO A 99 -30.50 -23.80 -12.69
CA PRO A 99 -30.22 -24.45 -11.42
C PRO A 99 -29.51 -25.79 -11.66
N ILE A 100 -28.34 -25.98 -11.07
CA ILE A 100 -27.55 -27.22 -11.18
C ILE A 100 -27.93 -28.16 -10.03
N ASP A 101 -27.91 -27.63 -8.80
CA ASP A 101 -28.35 -28.32 -7.60
C ASP A 101 -28.80 -27.29 -6.53
N ALA A 102 -28.90 -27.70 -5.26
CA ALA A 102 -29.37 -26.84 -4.17
C ALA A 102 -28.45 -25.65 -3.82
N ASP A 103 -27.19 -25.65 -4.27
CA ASP A 103 -26.17 -24.65 -3.92
C ASP A 103 -25.37 -24.18 -5.15
N ALA A 104 -25.84 -24.47 -6.36
CA ALA A 104 -25.17 -24.04 -7.58
C ALA A 104 -26.17 -23.70 -8.68
N SER A 105 -25.97 -22.53 -9.30
CA SER A 105 -26.70 -22.10 -10.48
C SER A 105 -25.84 -21.24 -11.40
N VAL A 106 -26.16 -21.25 -12.70
CA VAL A 106 -25.41 -20.52 -13.73
C VAL A 106 -26.38 -19.79 -14.64
N PHE A 107 -26.10 -18.52 -14.94
CA PHE A 107 -26.85 -17.78 -15.95
C PHE A 107 -26.38 -18.15 -17.36
N PHE A 108 -27.32 -18.19 -18.30
CA PHE A 108 -27.08 -18.18 -19.73
C PHE A 108 -27.52 -16.83 -20.29
N LEU A 109 -26.63 -16.10 -20.94
CA LEU A 109 -26.96 -14.85 -21.63
C LEU A 109 -27.51 -15.15 -23.02
N ASN A 110 -28.70 -14.58 -23.30
CA ASN A 110 -29.32 -14.72 -24.62
C ASN A 110 -28.49 -13.99 -25.68
N GLU A 111 -27.96 -12.83 -25.31
CA GLU A 111 -26.95 -12.11 -26.09
C GLU A 111 -25.59 -12.78 -25.92
N GLY A 112 -24.89 -13.04 -27.02
CA GLY A 112 -23.61 -13.78 -27.01
C GLY A 112 -23.75 -15.31 -26.91
N LYS A 113 -24.91 -15.84 -26.49
CA LYS A 113 -25.19 -17.28 -26.36
C LYS A 113 -24.11 -17.99 -25.54
N CYS A 114 -23.92 -17.58 -24.30
CA CYS A 114 -22.89 -18.16 -23.42
C CYS A 114 -23.41 -18.36 -21.99
N PHE A 115 -22.82 -19.33 -21.29
CA PHE A 115 -22.98 -19.49 -19.85
C PHE A 115 -22.03 -18.56 -19.10
N LEU A 116 -22.53 -17.79 -18.13
CA LEU A 116 -21.72 -16.93 -17.26
C LEU A 116 -21.06 -17.76 -16.17
N LEU A 117 -19.89 -18.32 -16.49
CA LEU A 117 -19.04 -19.03 -15.56
C LEU A 117 -18.03 -18.06 -14.96
N HIS A 118 -17.94 -17.99 -13.63
CA HIS A 118 -17.00 -17.13 -12.90
C HIS A 118 -17.16 -15.62 -13.16
N GLU A 119 -18.09 -15.20 -14.02
CA GLU A 119 -18.31 -13.80 -14.33
C GLU A 119 -19.42 -13.21 -13.45
N GLY A 120 -19.24 -11.95 -13.07
CA GLY A 120 -20.23 -11.13 -12.36
C GLY A 120 -20.08 -9.67 -12.77
N GLY A 121 -20.85 -8.78 -12.14
CA GLY A 121 -20.65 -7.35 -12.38
C GLY A 121 -21.85 -6.44 -12.13
N THR A 122 -23.08 -6.96 -12.18
CA THR A 122 -24.26 -6.15 -11.87
C THR A 122 -25.00 -6.72 -10.68
N ARG A 123 -25.27 -5.89 -9.67
CA ARG A 123 -26.10 -6.30 -8.53
C ARG A 123 -27.52 -6.67 -8.96
N LEU A 124 -27.93 -6.20 -10.14
CA LEU A 124 -29.17 -6.61 -10.79
C LEU A 124 -29.20 -8.12 -11.05
N LEU A 125 -28.14 -8.71 -11.59
CA LEU A 125 -28.09 -10.15 -11.84
C LEU A 125 -28.12 -10.95 -10.54
N ASP A 126 -27.44 -10.47 -9.48
CA ASP A 126 -27.47 -11.09 -8.15
C ASP A 126 -28.90 -11.09 -7.58
N ALA A 127 -29.60 -9.95 -7.67
CA ALA A 127 -31.00 -9.84 -7.27
C ALA A 127 -31.93 -10.75 -8.09
N ILE A 128 -31.78 -10.76 -9.43
CA ILE A 128 -32.57 -11.61 -10.33
C ILE A 128 -32.36 -13.10 -9.98
N GLN A 129 -31.12 -13.52 -9.73
CA GLN A 129 -30.82 -14.91 -9.39
C GLN A 129 -31.62 -15.35 -8.15
N LYS A 130 -31.58 -14.54 -7.10
CA LYS A 130 -32.29 -14.82 -5.85
C LYS A 130 -33.80 -14.79 -6.02
N MET A 131 -34.33 -13.89 -6.85
CA MET A 131 -35.76 -13.84 -7.17
C MET A 131 -36.23 -15.11 -7.88
N LEU A 132 -35.42 -15.65 -8.80
CA LEU A 132 -35.72 -16.89 -9.53
C LEU A 132 -35.67 -18.12 -8.61
N LEU A 133 -34.70 -18.16 -7.70
CA LEU A 133 -34.47 -19.27 -6.75
C LEU A 133 -35.35 -19.21 -5.48
N ASP A 134 -36.25 -18.23 -5.37
CA ASP A 134 -37.13 -18.03 -4.21
C ASP A 134 -36.39 -17.89 -2.87
N ALA A 135 -35.35 -17.05 -2.87
CA ALA A 135 -34.62 -16.75 -1.64
C ALA A 135 -35.51 -16.08 -0.58
N PRO A 136 -35.15 -16.15 0.72
CA PRO A 136 -35.92 -15.52 1.78
C PRO A 136 -36.14 -14.02 1.53
N GLU A 137 -37.35 -13.54 1.87
CA GLU A 137 -37.74 -12.15 1.63
C GLU A 137 -36.74 -11.12 2.20
N ALA A 138 -36.17 -11.40 3.37
CA ALA A 138 -35.20 -10.51 4.02
C ALA A 138 -33.91 -10.33 3.21
N GLU A 139 -33.46 -11.38 2.52
CA GLU A 139 -32.29 -11.36 1.62
C GLU A 139 -32.64 -10.65 0.30
N LEU A 140 -33.76 -11.04 -0.32
CA LEU A 140 -34.25 -10.45 -1.57
C LEU A 140 -34.40 -8.93 -1.48
N LEU A 141 -35.01 -8.45 -0.41
CA LEU A 141 -35.31 -7.04 -0.26
C LEU A 141 -34.04 -6.17 -0.28
N VAL A 142 -32.97 -6.63 0.36
CA VAL A 142 -31.68 -5.93 0.41
C VAL A 142 -31.02 -5.94 -0.97
N LEU A 143 -30.93 -7.10 -1.62
CA LEU A 143 -30.31 -7.21 -2.95
C LEU A 143 -31.05 -6.41 -4.02
N MET A 144 -32.38 -6.45 -4.01
CA MET A 144 -33.19 -5.63 -4.90
C MET A 144 -32.96 -4.13 -4.63
N ALA A 145 -32.94 -3.70 -3.37
CA ALA A 145 -32.69 -2.31 -3.02
C ALA A 145 -31.30 -1.83 -3.46
N ASP A 146 -30.27 -2.65 -3.27
CA ASP A 146 -28.90 -2.36 -3.67
C ASP A 146 -28.76 -2.29 -5.20
N ALA A 147 -29.42 -3.18 -5.95
CA ALA A 147 -29.45 -3.14 -7.41
C ALA A 147 -30.10 -1.84 -7.93
N LEU A 148 -31.24 -1.45 -7.33
CA LEU A 148 -31.91 -0.20 -7.71
C LEU A 148 -31.05 1.04 -7.40
N ARG A 149 -30.38 1.03 -6.24
CA ARG A 149 -29.47 2.10 -5.84
C ARG A 149 -28.29 2.22 -6.81
N GLU A 150 -27.68 1.10 -7.20
CA GLU A 150 -26.57 1.05 -8.15
C GLU A 150 -26.97 1.66 -9.51
N GLN A 151 -28.07 1.18 -10.10
CA GLN A 151 -28.53 1.69 -11.39
C GLN A 151 -28.82 3.19 -11.37
N ARG A 152 -29.52 3.67 -10.33
CA ARG A 152 -29.80 5.09 -10.18
C ARG A 152 -28.53 5.92 -9.99
N THR A 153 -27.60 5.44 -9.17
CA THR A 153 -26.31 6.11 -8.93
C THR A 153 -25.51 6.24 -10.23
N ASN A 154 -25.46 5.19 -11.05
CA ASN A 154 -24.75 5.20 -12.32
C ASN A 154 -25.41 6.12 -13.35
N ALA A 155 -26.75 6.18 -13.38
CA ALA A 155 -27.48 7.09 -14.24
C ALA A 155 -27.20 8.56 -13.86
N LEU A 156 -27.25 8.89 -12.56
CA LEU A 156 -26.92 10.21 -12.05
C LEU A 156 -25.47 10.59 -12.32
N ARG A 157 -24.54 9.66 -12.09
CA ARG A 157 -23.11 9.86 -12.37
C ARG A 157 -22.88 10.22 -13.84
N ARG A 158 -23.36 9.40 -14.78
CA ARG A 158 -23.23 9.66 -16.23
C ARG A 158 -23.82 11.02 -16.61
N GLN A 159 -24.98 11.37 -16.06
CA GLN A 159 -25.63 12.64 -16.32
C GLN A 159 -24.81 13.83 -15.79
N LEU A 160 -24.33 13.77 -14.55
CA LEU A 160 -23.55 14.83 -13.90
C LEU A 160 -22.20 15.04 -14.59
N PHE A 161 -21.49 13.97 -14.96
CA PHE A 161 -20.22 14.05 -15.68
C PHE A 161 -20.41 14.58 -17.11
N SER A 162 -21.50 14.22 -17.79
CA SER A 162 -21.80 14.80 -19.11
C SER A 162 -22.02 16.32 -19.05
N TRP A 163 -22.70 16.81 -18.00
CA TRP A 163 -22.86 18.25 -17.76
C TRP A 163 -21.55 18.95 -17.40
N LEU A 164 -20.70 18.27 -16.63
CA LEU A 164 -19.36 18.75 -16.29
C LEU A 164 -18.51 18.94 -17.56
N GLU A 165 -18.46 17.94 -18.44
CA GLU A 165 -17.72 17.99 -19.70
C GLU A 165 -18.22 19.10 -20.64
N GLN A 166 -19.54 19.33 -20.66
CA GLN A 166 -20.17 20.36 -21.48
C GLN A 166 -20.09 21.77 -20.87
N CYS A 167 -19.59 21.90 -19.63
CA CYS A 167 -19.66 23.13 -18.84
C CYS A 167 -21.09 23.73 -18.81
N SER A 168 -22.12 22.87 -18.73
CA SER A 168 -23.52 23.24 -18.84
C SER A 168 -24.32 22.69 -17.66
N PHE A 169 -24.76 23.57 -16.76
CA PHE A 169 -25.42 23.17 -15.51
C PHE A 169 -26.91 23.57 -15.54
N PRO A 170 -27.81 22.70 -16.05
CA PRO A 170 -29.24 23.01 -16.13
C PRO A 170 -29.89 23.13 -14.73
N PRO A 171 -31.08 23.72 -14.62
CA PRO A 171 -31.78 23.87 -13.32
C PRO A 171 -31.94 22.58 -12.52
N GLY A 172 -32.03 21.42 -13.19
CA GLY A 172 -32.12 20.10 -12.54
C GLY A 172 -30.80 19.57 -11.96
N ALA A 173 -29.65 20.17 -12.29
CA ALA A 173 -28.33 19.65 -11.91
C ALA A 173 -28.11 19.62 -10.40
N LYS A 174 -28.59 20.63 -9.68
CA LYS A 174 -28.49 20.68 -8.21
C LYS A 174 -29.29 19.56 -7.53
N ALA A 175 -30.47 19.23 -8.06
CA ALA A 175 -31.29 18.14 -7.52
C ALA A 175 -30.65 16.77 -7.80
N ALA A 176 -30.16 16.57 -9.03
CA ALA A 176 -29.43 15.36 -9.41
C ALA A 176 -28.17 15.15 -8.55
N LEU A 177 -27.41 16.22 -8.29
CA LEU A 177 -26.22 16.15 -7.44
C LEU A 177 -26.56 15.83 -5.98
N ALA A 178 -27.61 16.43 -5.42
CA ALA A 178 -28.06 16.13 -4.07
C ALA A 178 -28.52 14.68 -3.93
N GLU A 179 -29.23 14.16 -4.93
CA GLU A 179 -29.62 12.75 -4.99
C GLU A 179 -28.38 11.84 -5.12
N PHE A 180 -27.43 12.19 -5.99
CA PHE A 180 -26.19 11.45 -6.15
C PHE A 180 -25.37 11.40 -4.86
N ALA A 181 -25.26 12.52 -4.14
CA ALA A 181 -24.58 12.59 -2.85
C ALA A 181 -25.25 11.73 -1.77
N ALA A 182 -26.58 11.56 -1.81
CA ALA A 182 -27.30 10.72 -0.87
C ALA A 182 -27.15 9.21 -1.16
N LEU A 183 -26.98 8.84 -2.44
CA LEU A 183 -26.88 7.44 -2.86
C LEU A 183 -25.43 6.93 -2.92
N SER A 184 -24.48 7.79 -3.28
CA SER A 184 -23.05 7.45 -3.41
C SER A 184 -22.43 7.11 -2.06
N ARG A 185 -21.57 6.08 -2.05
CA ARG A 185 -20.70 5.73 -0.93
C ARG A 185 -19.30 6.31 -1.07
N ASP A 186 -18.95 6.80 -2.27
CA ASP A 186 -17.77 7.64 -2.51
C ASP A 186 -18.10 9.07 -2.09
N GLU A 187 -17.59 9.50 -0.93
CA GLU A 187 -17.82 10.84 -0.39
C GLU A 187 -17.07 11.94 -1.17
N ALA A 188 -15.95 11.61 -1.83
CA ALA A 188 -15.10 12.60 -2.49
C ALA A 188 -15.74 13.12 -3.78
N GLU A 189 -16.37 12.24 -4.56
CA GLU A 189 -16.89 12.57 -5.89
C GLU A 189 -18.06 13.58 -5.87
N PRO A 190 -19.09 13.43 -5.02
CA PRO A 190 -20.14 14.46 -4.89
C PRO A 190 -19.60 15.81 -4.42
N LEU A 191 -18.62 15.84 -3.51
CA LEU A 191 -17.98 17.07 -3.06
C LEU A 191 -17.22 17.77 -4.18
N PHE A 192 -16.50 17.01 -5.01
CA PHE A 192 -15.82 17.54 -6.20
C PHE A 192 -16.82 18.16 -7.18
N LEU A 193 -17.90 17.45 -7.51
CA LEU A 193 -18.94 17.96 -8.42
C LEU A 193 -19.61 19.23 -7.87
N GLU A 194 -19.92 19.26 -6.58
CA GLU A 194 -20.49 20.45 -5.94
C GLU A 194 -19.51 21.63 -5.96
N ALA A 195 -18.23 21.38 -5.72
CA ALA A 195 -17.18 22.39 -5.79
C ALA A 195 -17.09 23.01 -7.19
N VAL A 196 -17.16 22.20 -8.25
CA VAL A 196 -17.18 22.72 -9.64
C VAL A 196 -18.41 23.58 -9.89
N PHE A 197 -19.60 23.14 -9.45
CA PHE A 197 -20.83 23.91 -9.66
C PHE A 197 -20.78 25.26 -8.96
N ARG A 198 -20.27 25.31 -7.72
CA ARG A 198 -20.09 26.56 -6.97
C ARG A 198 -19.08 27.47 -7.63
N PHE A 199 -17.98 26.91 -8.13
CA PHE A 199 -16.97 27.66 -8.87
C PHE A 199 -17.57 28.31 -10.12
N ALA A 200 -18.31 27.54 -10.92
CA ALA A 200 -19.00 28.04 -12.11
C ALA A 200 -20.08 29.09 -11.80
N ALA A 201 -20.70 29.02 -10.62
CA ALA A 201 -21.66 30.01 -10.14
C ALA A 201 -21.01 31.27 -9.51
N GLY A 202 -19.68 31.31 -9.40
CA GLY A 202 -18.94 32.41 -8.78
C GLY A 202 -18.84 32.37 -7.25
N ASP A 203 -19.29 31.30 -6.58
CA ASP A 203 -19.11 31.07 -5.14
C ASP A 203 -17.72 30.49 -4.85
N LEU A 204 -16.69 31.35 -4.93
CA LEU A 204 -15.30 30.96 -4.68
C LEU A 204 -15.06 30.38 -3.27
N PRO A 205 -15.55 30.99 -2.16
CA PRO A 205 -15.34 30.45 -0.82
C PRO A 205 -15.99 29.08 -0.63
N GLY A 206 -17.20 28.89 -1.13
CA GLY A 206 -17.89 27.60 -1.06
C GLY A 206 -17.22 26.53 -1.92
N ALA A 207 -16.78 26.88 -3.14
CA ALA A 207 -16.04 25.99 -4.00
C ALA A 207 -14.74 25.51 -3.35
N ARG A 208 -13.96 26.44 -2.77
CA ARG A 208 -12.71 26.13 -2.07
C ARG A 208 -12.92 25.14 -0.94
N ALA A 209 -13.87 25.42 -0.04
CA ALA A 209 -14.10 24.58 1.13
C ALA A 209 -14.49 23.14 0.74
N LEU A 210 -15.26 22.96 -0.33
CA LEU A 210 -15.64 21.64 -0.83
C LEU A 210 -14.49 20.95 -1.58
N ALA A 211 -13.73 21.68 -2.39
CA ALA A 211 -12.58 21.13 -3.11
C ALA A 211 -11.47 20.66 -2.17
N GLU A 212 -11.14 21.45 -1.13
CA GLU A 212 -10.14 21.05 -0.12
C GLU A 212 -10.60 19.81 0.67
N ARG A 213 -11.90 19.71 0.99
CA ARG A 213 -12.47 18.51 1.63
C ARG A 213 -12.46 17.29 0.72
N ALA A 214 -12.81 17.45 -0.56
CA ALA A 214 -12.71 16.39 -1.55
C ALA A 214 -11.25 15.91 -1.69
N TYR A 215 -10.29 16.83 -1.63
CA TYR A 215 -8.86 16.51 -1.77
C TYR A 215 -8.32 15.73 -0.57
N ALA A 216 -8.79 16.05 0.63
CA ALA A 216 -8.47 15.31 1.84
C ALA A 216 -8.96 13.85 1.79
N LEU A 217 -10.07 13.59 1.09
CA LEU A 217 -10.62 12.24 0.89
C LEU A 217 -10.01 11.52 -0.31
N ARG A 218 -9.61 12.26 -1.35
CA ARG A 218 -9.01 11.74 -2.58
C ARG A 218 -7.91 12.66 -3.09
N SER A 219 -6.68 12.39 -2.66
CA SER A 219 -5.53 13.24 -2.96
C SER A 219 -5.00 13.08 -4.38
N VAL A 220 -5.29 11.96 -5.03
CA VAL A 220 -4.84 11.67 -6.40
C VAL A 220 -6.03 11.87 -7.34
N HIS A 221 -6.29 13.09 -7.83
CA HIS A 221 -7.41 13.33 -8.74
C HIS A 221 -7.15 14.55 -9.63
N VAL A 222 -6.84 14.31 -10.91
CA VAL A 222 -6.44 15.36 -11.88
C VAL A 222 -7.46 16.49 -11.97
N GLY A 223 -8.75 16.18 -12.13
CA GLY A 223 -9.80 17.21 -12.22
C GLY A 223 -9.91 18.09 -10.97
N LEU A 224 -9.58 17.55 -9.79
CA LEU A 224 -9.63 18.25 -8.53
C LEU A 224 -8.38 19.12 -8.34
N TRP A 225 -7.21 18.64 -8.76
CA TRP A 225 -5.99 19.44 -8.83
C TRP A 225 -6.19 20.65 -9.74
N GLN A 226 -6.75 20.44 -10.93
CA GLN A 226 -7.08 21.51 -11.88
C GLN A 226 -8.07 22.53 -11.29
N LEU A 227 -9.12 22.05 -10.62
CA LEU A 227 -10.07 22.92 -9.92
C LEU A 227 -9.40 23.74 -8.81
N LEU A 228 -8.52 23.12 -8.01
CA LEU A 228 -7.77 23.81 -6.95
C LEU A 228 -6.82 24.86 -7.54
N VAL A 229 -6.18 24.57 -8.68
CA VAL A 229 -5.40 25.59 -9.43
C VAL A 229 -6.27 26.80 -9.78
N ASP A 230 -7.43 26.57 -10.41
CA ASP A 230 -8.31 27.65 -10.83
C ASP A 230 -8.83 28.47 -9.65
N ILE A 231 -9.20 27.81 -8.55
CA ILE A 231 -9.69 28.45 -7.31
C ILE A 231 -8.59 29.31 -6.68
N TYR A 232 -7.39 28.77 -6.46
CA TYR A 232 -6.31 29.50 -5.80
C TYR A 232 -5.79 30.65 -6.66
N ASP A 233 -5.72 30.47 -7.98
CA ASP A 233 -5.37 31.56 -8.91
C ASP A 233 -6.40 32.70 -8.86
N ALA A 234 -7.70 32.38 -8.83
CA ALA A 234 -8.77 33.37 -8.70
C ALA A 234 -8.70 34.15 -7.37
N GLN A 235 -8.10 33.56 -6.33
CA GLN A 235 -7.88 34.20 -5.02
C GLN A 235 -6.51 34.88 -4.88
N GLY A 236 -5.62 34.75 -5.88
CA GLY A 236 -4.25 35.28 -5.81
C GLY A 236 -3.31 34.47 -4.90
N GLU A 237 -3.68 33.24 -4.53
CA GLU A 237 -2.93 32.34 -3.65
C GLU A 237 -1.93 31.48 -4.45
N GLU A 238 -0.97 32.16 -5.10
CA GLU A 238 -0.07 31.52 -6.07
C GLU A 238 0.75 30.36 -5.48
N GLU A 239 1.16 30.45 -4.21
CA GLU A 239 1.95 29.39 -3.57
C GLU A 239 1.14 28.09 -3.43
N LEU A 240 -0.15 28.20 -3.08
CA LEU A 240 -1.05 27.06 -3.00
C LEU A 240 -1.34 26.50 -4.40
N ALA A 241 -1.58 27.37 -5.38
CA ALA A 241 -1.77 26.96 -6.78
C ALA A 241 -0.54 26.22 -7.33
N ALA A 242 0.67 26.67 -7.00
CA ALA A 242 1.92 26.11 -7.50
C ALA A 242 2.10 24.62 -7.18
N ARG A 243 1.71 24.18 -5.97
CA ARG A 243 1.69 22.76 -5.57
C ARG A 243 0.90 21.92 -6.57
N PHE A 244 -0.33 22.34 -6.88
CA PHE A 244 -1.21 21.62 -7.79
C PHE A 244 -0.79 21.76 -9.26
N LYS A 245 -0.22 22.90 -9.65
CA LYS A 245 0.41 23.07 -10.97
C LYS A 245 1.58 22.10 -11.17
N GLY A 246 2.37 21.83 -10.12
CA GLY A 246 3.44 20.82 -10.14
C GLY A 246 2.91 19.42 -10.42
N LEU A 247 1.84 19.02 -9.72
CA LEU A 247 1.15 17.74 -9.92
C LEU A 247 0.59 17.60 -11.34
N CYS A 248 -0.15 18.62 -11.81
CA CYS A 248 -0.68 18.65 -13.18
C CYS A 248 0.46 18.55 -14.20
N HIS A 249 1.50 19.38 -14.09
CA HIS A 249 2.61 19.36 -15.04
C HIS A 249 3.30 17.98 -15.10
N LYS A 250 3.52 17.33 -13.96
CA LYS A 250 4.17 16.01 -13.92
C LYS A 250 3.33 14.91 -14.56
N HIS A 251 2.01 14.92 -14.36
CA HIS A 251 1.16 13.78 -14.74
C HIS A 251 0.31 14.01 -15.99
N THR A 252 0.13 15.25 -16.44
CA THR A 252 -0.61 15.59 -17.66
C THR A 252 0.22 16.36 -18.69
N GLY A 253 1.40 16.88 -18.30
CA GLY A 253 2.21 17.76 -19.16
C GLY A 253 1.66 19.18 -19.28
N GLU A 254 0.55 19.50 -18.62
CA GLU A 254 -0.12 20.80 -18.76
C GLU A 254 0.21 21.73 -17.60
N LEU A 255 0.57 22.97 -17.93
CA LEU A 255 0.66 24.09 -16.99
C LEU A 255 -0.60 24.95 -17.14
N ARG A 256 -1.60 24.66 -16.31
CA ARG A 256 -2.88 25.39 -16.27
C ARG A 256 -2.81 26.62 -15.37
N GLY A 257 -3.66 27.61 -15.66
CA GLY A 257 -3.89 28.77 -14.80
C GLY A 257 -2.96 29.94 -15.10
N THR A 258 -2.74 30.81 -14.11
CA THR A 258 -1.85 31.96 -14.20
C THR A 258 -0.38 31.54 -14.33
N ALA A 259 0.45 32.38 -14.95
CA ALA A 259 1.88 32.10 -15.13
C ALA A 259 2.60 31.98 -13.77
N LEU A 260 3.44 30.95 -13.62
CA LEU A 260 4.22 30.67 -12.42
C LEU A 260 5.43 31.62 -12.29
N ARG A 261 5.60 32.22 -11.12
CA ARG A 261 6.79 33.00 -10.75
C ARG A 261 7.82 32.14 -10.02
N LEU A 262 8.55 31.30 -10.78
CA LEU A 262 9.58 30.42 -10.23
C LEU A 262 10.79 31.17 -9.64
N GLU A 263 10.91 32.49 -9.85
CA GLU A 263 11.86 33.36 -9.14
C GLU A 263 11.47 33.58 -7.67
N VAL A 264 10.20 33.40 -7.31
CA VAL A 264 9.72 33.46 -5.93
C VAL A 264 9.99 32.11 -5.26
N ALA A 265 10.91 32.10 -4.30
CA ALA A 265 11.38 30.86 -3.66
C ALA A 265 10.25 29.97 -3.10
N ALA A 266 9.21 30.56 -2.50
CA ALA A 266 8.09 29.81 -1.95
C ALA A 266 7.23 29.15 -3.04
N VAL A 267 7.00 29.85 -4.16
CA VAL A 267 6.27 29.34 -5.34
C VAL A 267 7.07 28.22 -5.99
N ARG A 268 8.39 28.41 -6.19
CA ARG A 268 9.28 27.38 -6.72
C ARG A 268 9.28 26.14 -5.82
N HIS A 269 9.42 26.30 -4.50
CA HIS A 269 9.38 25.20 -3.54
C HIS A 269 8.06 24.42 -3.67
N ALA A 270 6.91 25.10 -3.67
CA ALA A 270 5.61 24.45 -3.77
C ALA A 270 5.44 23.69 -5.10
N PHE A 271 5.86 24.29 -6.22
CA PHE A 271 5.85 23.64 -7.52
C PHE A 271 6.71 22.37 -7.56
N LEU A 272 7.94 22.45 -7.02
CA LEU A 272 8.84 21.31 -6.92
C LEU A 272 8.27 20.19 -6.02
N MET A 273 7.60 20.53 -4.91
CA MET A 273 6.92 19.54 -4.06
C MET A 273 5.86 18.76 -4.84
N GLY A 274 5.03 19.44 -5.64
CA GLY A 274 4.03 18.77 -6.49
C GLY A 274 4.61 17.85 -7.56
N ARG A 275 5.93 17.90 -7.77
CA ARG A 275 6.65 17.05 -8.73
C ARG A 275 7.45 15.92 -8.09
N LEU A 276 7.41 15.76 -6.77
CA LEU A 276 8.15 14.70 -6.07
C LEU A 276 7.68 13.29 -6.48
N THR A 277 8.61 12.34 -6.43
CA THR A 277 8.35 10.89 -6.52
C THR A 277 8.65 10.29 -5.16
N VAL A 278 7.65 9.73 -4.49
CA VAL A 278 7.68 9.49 -3.03
C VAL A 278 8.59 8.34 -2.57
N PHE A 279 9.18 7.60 -3.52
CA PHE A 279 10.20 6.58 -3.25
C PHE A 279 11.61 6.97 -3.74
N GLN A 280 11.79 8.20 -4.24
CA GLN A 280 13.08 8.70 -4.77
C GLN A 280 13.73 9.75 -3.87
N THR A 281 13.22 10.03 -2.67
CA THR A 281 13.90 10.94 -1.74
C THR A 281 15.33 10.43 -1.42
N PRO A 282 16.39 11.26 -1.35
CA PRO A 282 16.40 12.72 -1.39
C PRO A 282 16.66 13.31 -2.79
N PHE A 283 16.35 12.59 -3.87
CA PHE A 283 16.35 13.15 -5.21
C PHE A 283 15.10 14.00 -5.46
N TYR A 284 15.25 15.01 -6.30
CA TYR A 284 14.15 15.82 -6.80
C TYR A 284 14.48 16.27 -8.23
N GLU A 285 13.47 16.80 -8.93
CA GLU A 285 13.63 17.34 -10.28
C GLU A 285 13.64 18.88 -10.19
N GLU A 286 14.82 19.48 -10.31
CA GLU A 286 14.95 20.93 -10.46
C GLU A 286 14.40 21.36 -11.81
N VAL A 287 13.76 22.53 -11.87
CA VAL A 287 13.10 22.99 -13.10
C VAL A 287 13.67 24.30 -13.61
N GLU A 288 13.75 24.40 -14.94
CA GLU A 288 14.13 25.60 -15.68
C GLU A 288 13.01 26.03 -16.64
N LEU A 289 12.69 27.32 -16.64
CA LEU A 289 11.75 27.93 -17.57
C LEU A 289 12.46 28.21 -18.90
N LEU A 290 12.02 27.55 -19.96
CA LEU A 290 12.51 27.79 -21.30
C LEU A 290 11.95 29.10 -21.86
N SER A 291 12.76 29.83 -22.62
CA SER A 291 12.35 31.07 -23.31
C SER A 291 11.15 30.91 -24.24
N GLN A 292 10.85 29.68 -24.65
CA GLN A 292 9.73 29.26 -25.50
C GLN A 292 8.41 29.05 -24.73
N GLY A 293 8.42 29.15 -23.38
CA GLY A 293 7.25 28.91 -22.53
C GLY A 293 7.06 27.47 -22.02
N GLY A 294 8.10 26.63 -22.10
CA GLY A 294 8.11 25.26 -21.55
C GLY A 294 8.90 25.13 -20.25
N VAL A 295 8.83 23.97 -19.60
CA VAL A 295 9.62 23.64 -18.42
C VAL A 295 10.49 22.42 -18.71
N GLU A 296 11.80 22.57 -18.52
CA GLU A 296 12.76 21.45 -18.53
C GLU A 296 13.06 21.05 -17.08
N ALA A 297 13.28 19.76 -16.85
CA ALA A 297 13.48 19.20 -15.52
C ALA A 297 14.75 18.36 -15.49
N HIS A 298 15.59 18.59 -14.47
CA HIS A 298 16.85 17.88 -14.27
C HIS A 298 16.90 17.29 -12.87
N ARG A 299 17.33 16.03 -12.76
CA ARG A 299 17.40 15.33 -11.47
C ARG A 299 18.63 15.75 -10.68
N HIS A 300 18.43 16.07 -9.41
CA HIS A 300 19.48 16.42 -8.46
C HIS A 300 19.24 15.79 -7.09
N THR A 301 20.29 15.64 -6.29
CA THR A 301 20.16 15.34 -4.87
C THR A 301 19.90 16.60 -4.04
N LEU A 302 19.19 16.43 -2.93
CA LEU A 302 19.03 17.46 -1.91
C LEU A 302 20.21 17.52 -0.93
N PHE A 303 21.36 16.89 -1.24
CA PHE A 303 22.53 16.90 -0.35
C PHE A 303 22.92 18.33 0.04
N GLY A 304 23.09 18.55 1.34
CA GLY A 304 23.39 19.87 1.86
C GLY A 304 22.18 20.77 2.08
N ARG A 305 20.98 20.31 1.75
CA ARG A 305 19.73 21.09 1.78
C ARG A 305 18.67 20.40 2.65
N PHE A 306 17.64 21.16 3.01
CA PHE A 306 16.43 20.61 3.62
C PHE A 306 15.58 19.92 2.57
N LEU A 307 14.88 18.86 2.96
CA LEU A 307 13.92 18.20 2.09
C LEU A 307 12.77 19.15 1.72
N LEU A 308 12.26 18.98 0.50
CA LEU A 308 11.04 19.63 0.05
C LEU A 308 9.87 19.11 0.91
N SER A 309 9.31 20.00 1.73
CA SER A 309 8.25 19.66 2.68
C SER A 309 7.30 20.85 2.93
N PRO A 310 6.04 20.60 3.33
CA PRO A 310 5.08 21.65 3.69
C PRO A 310 5.50 22.44 4.93
N GLU A 311 6.27 21.83 5.83
CA GLU A 311 6.81 22.50 7.01
C GLU A 311 7.90 23.51 6.62
N LYS A 312 7.67 24.79 6.96
CA LYS A 312 8.56 25.90 6.60
C LYS A 312 9.45 26.41 7.72
N ARG A 313 9.22 25.97 8.97
CA ARG A 313 9.89 26.51 10.17
C ARG A 313 10.33 25.37 11.09
N GLY A 314 11.23 25.69 12.02
CA GLY A 314 11.71 24.71 12.98
C GLY A 314 12.76 23.76 12.42
N ARG A 315 12.93 22.62 13.10
CA ARG A 315 13.85 21.57 12.67
C ARG A 315 13.19 20.69 11.63
N ARG A 316 13.84 20.53 10.48
CA ARG A 316 13.34 19.77 9.34
C ARG A 316 14.37 18.74 8.91
N LEU A 317 13.97 17.73 8.14
CA LEU A 317 14.90 16.77 7.59
C LEU A 317 15.89 17.49 6.67
N TRP A 318 17.16 17.46 7.06
CA TRP A 318 18.30 17.96 6.31
C TRP A 318 19.09 16.79 5.75
N CYS A 319 19.44 16.86 4.47
CA CYS A 319 20.07 15.76 3.76
C CYS A 319 21.60 15.80 3.91
N GLY A 320 22.12 14.96 4.80
CA GLY A 320 23.56 14.70 4.93
C GLY A 320 23.96 13.40 4.24
N ILE A 321 25.22 13.02 4.44
CA ILE A 321 25.81 11.77 3.94
C ILE A 321 26.30 10.93 5.10
N TYR A 322 25.94 9.65 5.09
CA TYR A 322 26.36 8.70 6.11
C TYR A 322 27.82 8.32 5.88
N ASN A 323 28.68 8.49 6.89
CA ASN A 323 30.08 8.07 6.86
C ASN A 323 30.52 7.58 8.26
N THR A 324 31.06 6.38 8.34
CA THR A 324 31.60 5.81 9.60
C THR A 324 32.95 5.13 9.44
N ASP A 325 33.47 5.03 8.22
CA ASP A 325 34.53 4.08 7.88
C ASP A 325 35.60 4.63 6.93
N ILE A 326 35.40 5.82 6.35
CA ILE A 326 36.37 6.45 5.45
C ILE A 326 36.69 7.89 5.85
N PHE A 327 37.74 8.46 5.25
CA PHE A 327 38.16 9.84 5.51
C PHE A 327 37.04 10.87 5.27
N PHE A 328 36.97 11.87 6.14
CA PHE A 328 36.02 12.98 6.01
C PHE A 328 36.08 13.64 4.63
N ASN A 329 34.92 14.09 4.18
CA ASN A 329 34.68 14.80 2.91
C ASN A 329 34.78 13.92 1.66
N MET A 330 35.34 12.70 1.72
CA MET A 330 35.53 11.88 0.52
C MET A 330 34.22 11.44 -0.11
N ARG A 331 33.19 11.14 0.70
CA ARG A 331 31.86 10.81 0.19
C ARG A 331 31.20 12.04 -0.46
N ALA A 332 31.32 13.21 0.15
CA ALA A 332 30.82 14.47 -0.40
C ALA A 332 31.51 14.85 -1.73
N VAL A 333 32.83 14.64 -1.84
CA VAL A 333 33.58 14.86 -3.09
C VAL A 333 33.11 13.92 -4.19
N ARG A 334 32.91 12.63 -3.89
CA ARG A 334 32.37 11.65 -4.85
C ARG A 334 30.98 12.07 -5.34
N LEU A 335 30.11 12.47 -4.43
CA LEU A 335 28.76 12.93 -4.78
C LEU A 335 28.80 14.18 -5.66
N ALA A 336 29.65 15.16 -5.34
CA ALA A 336 29.81 16.37 -6.15
C ALA A 336 30.29 16.08 -7.59
N HIS A 337 31.11 15.03 -7.79
CA HIS A 337 31.54 14.63 -9.12
C HIS A 337 30.37 14.05 -9.95
N LEU A 338 29.49 13.26 -9.33
CA LEU A 338 28.28 12.72 -9.97
C LEU A 338 27.28 13.84 -10.32
N GLU A 339 27.07 14.80 -9.42
CA GLU A 339 26.22 15.96 -9.71
C GLU A 339 26.78 16.80 -10.86
N TYR A 340 28.11 16.93 -10.96
CA TYR A 340 28.75 17.68 -12.04
C TYR A 340 28.70 16.96 -13.40
N SER A 341 28.63 15.63 -13.44
CA SER A 341 28.53 14.91 -14.71
C SER A 341 27.17 15.06 -15.37
N GLY A 342 26.16 15.57 -14.65
CA GLY A 342 24.79 15.75 -15.18
C GLY A 342 24.08 14.41 -15.45
N GLU A 343 24.54 13.34 -14.82
CA GLU A 343 23.97 12.00 -15.01
C GLU A 343 22.65 11.87 -14.26
N GLU A 344 21.60 11.50 -14.98
CA GLU A 344 20.25 11.40 -14.42
C GLU A 344 19.94 10.00 -13.85
N ASP A 345 20.76 8.99 -14.17
CA ASP A 345 20.56 7.62 -13.70
C ASP A 345 20.87 7.48 -12.20
N MET A 346 19.86 7.12 -11.41
CA MET A 346 20.00 6.93 -9.97
C MET A 346 20.89 5.74 -9.62
N GLU A 347 21.04 4.74 -10.52
CA GLU A 347 21.89 3.58 -10.28
C GLU A 347 23.37 3.98 -10.09
N LEU A 348 23.81 5.08 -10.69
CA LEU A 348 25.17 5.60 -10.52
C LEU A 348 25.47 6.11 -9.10
N TYR A 349 24.42 6.38 -8.31
CA TYR A 349 24.52 6.77 -6.90
C TYR A 349 24.61 5.56 -5.97
N SER A 350 24.66 4.33 -6.49
CA SER A 350 24.88 3.10 -5.71
C SER A 350 26.10 3.23 -4.78
N ASN A 351 25.97 2.67 -3.57
CA ASN A 351 26.95 2.77 -2.47
C ASN A 351 27.17 4.19 -1.92
N ILE A 352 26.32 5.15 -2.24
CA ILE A 352 26.16 6.38 -1.45
C ILE A 352 25.03 6.13 -0.47
N THR A 353 25.17 6.49 0.80
CA THR A 353 24.07 6.40 1.76
C THR A 353 23.85 7.77 2.36
N PHE A 354 22.60 8.24 2.35
CA PHE A 354 22.23 9.54 2.91
C PHE A 354 21.90 9.40 4.40
N ASP A 355 22.26 10.39 5.20
CA ASP A 355 21.90 10.52 6.62
C ASP A 355 21.00 11.75 6.76
N LEU A 356 19.68 11.51 6.74
CA LEU A 356 18.68 12.55 6.85
C LEU A 356 18.37 12.78 8.33
N ARG A 357 18.53 14.00 8.82
CA ARG A 357 18.27 14.31 10.24
C ARG A 357 17.40 15.54 10.42
N LYS A 358 16.49 15.49 11.40
CA LYS A 358 15.75 16.67 11.84
C LYS A 358 16.73 17.67 12.48
N ALA A 359 16.99 18.76 11.75
CA ALA A 359 18.05 19.69 12.11
C ALA A 359 17.69 21.13 11.75
N MET A 360 18.54 22.06 12.18
CA MET A 360 18.49 23.47 11.80
C MET A 360 19.88 23.98 11.42
N THR A 361 19.93 25.01 10.57
CA THR A 361 21.17 25.71 10.22
C THR A 361 21.40 26.87 11.19
N ALA A 362 22.63 27.03 11.67
CA ALA A 362 23.01 28.10 12.59
C ALA A 362 24.46 28.56 12.36
N THR A 363 24.76 29.80 12.76
CA THR A 363 26.14 30.32 12.87
C THR A 363 26.62 30.32 14.32
N SER A 364 25.69 30.44 15.26
CA SER A 364 25.89 30.26 16.70
C SER A 364 24.64 29.62 17.29
N LEU A 365 24.81 28.64 18.18
CA LEU A 365 23.72 27.96 18.90
C LEU A 365 24.18 27.67 20.32
N THR A 366 23.31 27.89 21.32
CA THR A 366 23.55 27.36 22.66
C THR A 366 22.69 26.13 22.85
N VAL A 367 23.31 25.01 23.16
CA VAL A 367 22.60 23.80 23.55
C VAL A 367 22.47 23.82 25.06
N HIS A 368 21.24 23.85 25.54
CA HIS A 368 20.95 23.82 26.96
C HIS A 368 20.88 22.37 27.47
N VAL A 369 21.48 22.11 28.62
CA VAL A 369 21.56 20.78 29.24
C VAL A 369 21.04 20.87 30.66
N SER A 370 20.17 19.93 31.02
CA SER A 370 19.71 19.83 32.42
C SER A 370 20.84 19.24 33.28
N PRO A 371 21.01 19.68 34.55
CA PRO A 371 22.14 19.26 35.40
C PRO A 371 22.34 17.74 35.51
N ASP A 372 21.23 16.98 35.46
CA ASP A 372 21.24 15.53 35.70
C ASP A 372 21.02 14.69 34.43
N VAL A 373 20.81 15.32 33.26
CA VAL A 373 20.48 14.59 32.02
C VAL A 373 21.34 15.13 30.88
N PRO A 374 22.46 14.45 30.58
CA PRO A 374 23.26 14.73 29.39
C PRO A 374 22.44 14.61 28.11
N VAL A 375 22.90 15.28 27.07
CA VAL A 375 22.29 15.22 25.74
C VAL A 375 23.33 14.89 24.68
N LEU A 376 22.90 14.16 23.64
CA LEU A 376 23.66 14.02 22.40
C LEU A 376 23.11 14.96 21.34
N VAL A 377 23.99 15.73 20.71
CA VAL A 377 23.67 16.57 19.54
C VAL A 377 24.53 16.08 18.38
N ALA A 378 23.91 15.89 17.21
CA ALA A 378 24.66 15.66 15.99
C ALA A 378 24.86 16.98 15.25
N ALA A 379 26.08 17.25 14.79
CA ALA A 379 26.41 18.46 14.07
C ALA A 379 27.28 18.18 12.84
N THR A 380 27.09 18.99 11.80
CA THR A 380 27.87 18.93 10.55
C THR A 380 28.13 20.33 10.00
N ILE A 381 29.17 20.45 9.17
CA ILE A 381 29.40 21.64 8.36
C ILE A 381 28.44 21.67 7.17
N ALA A 382 27.83 22.82 6.91
CA ALA A 382 26.98 23.01 5.73
C ALA A 382 27.85 23.20 4.47
N PRO A 383 27.53 22.56 3.32
CA PRO A 383 28.40 22.58 2.14
C PRO A 383 28.51 23.95 1.44
N PHE A 384 27.44 24.76 1.47
CA PHE A 384 27.44 26.06 0.79
C PHE A 384 28.44 27.02 1.45
N LYS A 385 29.61 27.19 0.81
CA LYS A 385 30.73 28.10 1.17
C LYS A 385 31.77 27.57 2.16
N SER A 386 31.74 26.30 2.53
CA SER A 386 32.66 25.77 3.55
C SER A 386 33.93 25.18 2.95
N GLN A 387 35.07 25.44 3.59
CA GLN A 387 36.34 24.77 3.28
C GLN A 387 36.41 23.44 4.04
N MET A 388 37.17 22.46 3.53
CA MET A 388 37.37 21.14 4.17
C MET A 388 37.94 21.20 5.61
N LYS A 389 38.42 22.35 6.06
CA LYS A 389 38.99 22.58 7.41
C LYS A 389 38.09 23.41 8.33
N THR A 390 36.84 23.68 7.93
CA THR A 390 35.89 24.43 8.76
C THR A 390 35.59 23.65 10.03
N ALA A 391 35.60 24.33 11.19
CA ALA A 391 35.36 23.72 12.48
C ALA A 391 34.17 24.39 13.19
N ILE A 392 33.62 23.68 14.18
CA ILE A 392 32.63 24.23 15.10
C ILE A 392 33.33 24.42 16.44
N THR A 393 33.52 25.68 16.84
CA THR A 393 34.07 25.99 18.17
C THR A 393 33.01 25.69 19.23
N LEU A 394 33.40 24.90 20.23
CA LEU A 394 32.59 24.54 21.39
C LEU A 394 33.11 25.28 22.62
N ASP A 395 32.21 25.81 23.45
CA ASP A 395 32.54 26.52 24.69
C ASP A 395 31.45 26.28 25.74
N ASP A 396 31.79 25.61 26.84
CA ASP A 396 30.88 25.36 27.98
C ASP A 396 31.15 26.32 29.16
N GLY A 397 31.98 27.34 28.96
CA GLY A 397 32.46 28.28 29.98
C GLY A 397 33.64 27.76 30.82
N GLN A 398 33.98 26.47 30.76
CA GLN A 398 35.15 25.89 31.44
C GLN A 398 36.24 25.47 30.45
N LYS A 399 35.84 24.92 29.31
CA LYS A 399 36.72 24.46 28.25
C LYS A 399 36.23 25.00 26.91
N ARG A 400 37.19 25.37 26.08
CA ARG A 400 36.96 25.77 24.70
C ARG A 400 37.83 24.96 23.75
N GLY A 401 37.27 24.54 22.63
CA GLY A 401 37.99 23.79 21.61
C GLY A 401 37.24 23.70 20.29
N ASP A 402 37.92 23.25 19.24
CA ASP A 402 37.36 23.14 17.91
C ASP A 402 36.98 21.68 17.60
N PHE A 403 35.76 21.49 17.12
CA PHE A 403 35.24 20.21 16.66
C PHE A 403 35.29 20.14 15.12
N TYR A 404 35.93 19.10 14.62
CA TYR A 404 36.08 18.83 13.19
C TYR A 404 35.19 17.68 12.77
N THR A 405 34.45 17.87 11.67
CA THR A 405 33.63 16.86 11.02
C THR A 405 33.63 17.09 9.51
N GLY A 406 33.18 16.10 8.73
CA GLY A 406 33.07 16.22 7.29
C GLY A 406 31.94 17.15 6.83
N ILE A 407 32.03 17.61 5.58
CA ILE A 407 30.98 18.38 4.91
C ILE A 407 29.76 17.48 4.70
N GLY A 408 28.65 17.86 5.34
CA GLY A 408 27.42 17.08 5.37
C GLY A 408 27.52 15.74 6.12
N GLU A 409 28.58 15.51 6.88
CA GLU A 409 28.78 14.31 7.70
C GLU A 409 28.52 14.67 9.18
N PHE A 410 27.46 14.08 9.76
CA PHE A 410 27.06 14.35 11.14
C PHE A 410 27.98 13.64 12.14
N GLY A 411 28.70 14.42 12.94
CA GLY A 411 29.41 13.91 14.11
C GLY A 411 28.63 14.14 15.40
N LEU A 412 28.77 13.22 16.37
CA LEU A 412 28.06 13.24 17.64
C LEU A 412 28.84 14.00 18.72
N LEU A 413 28.14 14.84 19.48
CA LEU A 413 28.67 15.62 20.59
C LEU A 413 27.84 15.34 21.85
N ARG A 414 28.47 14.73 22.86
CA ARG A 414 27.89 14.60 24.21
C ARG A 414 28.07 15.91 24.96
N MET A 415 26.99 16.45 25.47
CA MET A 415 26.98 17.68 26.25
C MET A 415 26.41 17.40 27.63
N GLU A 416 27.19 17.70 28.66
CA GLU A 416 26.83 17.55 30.07
C GLU A 416 26.49 18.89 30.72
N ARG A 417 26.74 19.99 30.02
CA ARG A 417 26.48 21.37 30.43
C ARG A 417 26.06 22.20 29.24
N ASP A 418 25.45 23.34 29.53
CA ASP A 418 25.18 24.36 28.53
C ASP A 418 26.43 24.65 27.71
N THR A 419 26.35 24.37 26.41
CA THR A 419 27.50 24.47 25.51
C THR A 419 27.14 25.36 24.33
N ARG A 420 27.97 26.37 24.09
CA ARG A 420 27.86 27.26 22.94
C ARG A 420 28.65 26.70 21.76
N LEU A 421 27.97 26.56 20.63
CA LEU A 421 28.51 26.15 19.34
C LEU A 421 28.62 27.39 18.45
N ILE A 422 29.77 27.60 17.81
CA ILE A 422 30.02 28.74 16.92
C ILE A 422 30.74 28.23 15.68
N ALA A 423 30.21 28.52 14.49
CA ALA A 423 30.90 28.24 13.23
C ALA A 423 32.18 29.06 13.15
N SER A 424 33.32 28.43 12.82
CA SER A 424 34.55 29.17 12.51
C SER A 424 34.43 29.97 11.21
N GLU A 425 33.67 29.44 10.25
CA GLU A 425 33.35 30.05 8.96
C GLU A 425 31.97 29.54 8.49
N GLY A 426 31.20 30.37 7.78
CA GLY A 426 29.92 29.98 7.20
C GLY A 426 28.86 29.62 8.25
N SER A 427 28.27 28.44 8.13
CA SER A 427 27.23 27.92 9.03
C SER A 427 27.37 26.42 9.24
N PHE A 428 26.90 25.94 10.38
CA PHE A 428 26.77 24.51 10.66
C PHE A 428 25.30 24.11 10.72
N VAL A 429 25.06 22.80 10.70
CA VAL A 429 23.76 22.18 10.88
C VAL A 429 23.80 21.37 12.16
N ALA A 430 22.81 21.53 13.03
CA ALA A 430 22.71 20.81 14.30
C ALA A 430 21.32 20.22 14.52
N THR A 431 21.26 19.00 15.06
CA THR A 431 20.02 18.30 15.35
C THR A 431 19.34 18.80 16.62
N GLU A 432 18.16 18.27 16.89
CA GLU A 432 17.63 18.35 18.25
C GLU A 432 18.51 17.56 19.23
N PRO A 433 18.73 18.06 20.46
CA PRO A 433 19.41 17.28 21.48
C PRO A 433 18.58 16.05 21.87
N VAL A 434 19.17 14.87 21.73
CA VAL A 434 18.63 13.62 22.24
C VAL A 434 18.97 13.52 23.72
N ARG A 435 17.95 13.43 24.57
CA ARG A 435 18.14 13.28 26.02
C ARG A 435 18.57 11.85 26.33
N LEU A 436 19.66 11.69 27.06
CA LEU A 436 20.22 10.40 27.44
C LEU A 436 19.63 9.97 28.78
N VAL A 437 18.37 9.52 28.73
CA VAL A 437 17.65 9.07 29.91
C VAL A 437 16.61 8.01 29.54
N HIS A 438 16.62 6.91 30.30
CA HIS A 438 15.58 5.90 30.29
C HIS A 438 14.38 6.32 31.16
N SER A 439 13.16 6.04 30.70
CA SER A 439 11.95 6.13 31.53
C SER A 439 11.41 4.75 31.84
N PRO A 440 11.09 4.43 33.12
CA PRO A 440 10.51 3.14 33.49
C PRO A 440 9.09 2.91 32.92
N LYS A 441 8.49 3.94 32.31
CA LYS A 441 7.20 3.83 31.60
C LYS A 441 7.35 3.30 30.17
N ARG A 442 8.57 3.11 29.69
CA ARG A 442 8.88 2.68 28.32
C ARG A 442 9.77 1.45 28.34
N LYS A 443 9.81 0.77 27.20
CA LYS A 443 10.82 -0.24 26.92
C LYS A 443 12.07 0.45 26.41
N ARG A 444 13.25 -0.10 26.70
CA ARG A 444 14.52 0.49 26.26
C ARG A 444 14.71 0.34 24.76
N LEU A 445 14.15 -0.73 24.19
CA LEU A 445 14.19 -0.99 22.75
C LEU A 445 12.83 -1.47 22.24
N ILE A 446 12.31 -0.80 21.22
CA ILE A 446 11.33 -1.36 20.29
C ILE A 446 12.00 -1.40 18.92
N LEU A 447 12.17 -2.60 18.35
CA LEU A 447 12.76 -2.81 17.03
C LEU A 447 11.72 -3.39 16.07
N ASN A 448 11.40 -2.63 15.03
CA ASN A 448 10.64 -3.11 13.89
C ASN A 448 11.61 -3.54 12.78
N LEU A 449 11.63 -4.83 12.48
CA LEU A 449 12.47 -5.48 11.48
C LEU A 449 11.63 -5.89 10.27
N LEU A 450 11.79 -5.17 9.16
CA LEU A 450 11.15 -5.50 7.89
C LEU A 450 12.07 -6.38 7.04
N LEU A 451 11.60 -7.60 6.75
CA LEU A 451 12.20 -8.61 5.88
C LEU A 451 11.58 -8.52 4.48
N ASP A 452 12.05 -7.57 3.68
CA ASP A 452 11.42 -7.19 2.40
C ASP A 452 11.33 -8.38 1.43
N GLY A 453 10.12 -8.69 0.98
CA GLY A 453 9.86 -9.79 0.05
C GLY A 453 10.07 -11.20 0.63
N LEU A 454 10.12 -11.39 1.95
CA LEU A 454 10.20 -12.74 2.52
C LEU A 454 8.85 -13.47 2.37
N SER A 455 8.83 -14.48 1.49
CA SER A 455 7.68 -15.39 1.32
C SER A 455 7.59 -16.39 2.47
N TRP A 456 6.63 -16.20 3.38
CA TRP A 456 6.44 -17.09 4.52
C TRP A 456 6.01 -18.49 4.09
N THR A 457 5.13 -18.58 3.09
CA THR A 457 4.67 -19.84 2.50
C THR A 457 5.84 -20.66 1.96
N ALA A 458 6.80 -20.03 1.27
CA ALA A 458 7.99 -20.70 0.78
C ALA A 458 8.86 -21.20 1.94
N MET A 459 9.03 -20.40 3.01
CA MET A 459 9.79 -20.80 4.20
C MET A 459 9.13 -21.95 4.95
N ARG A 460 7.78 -21.97 5.03
CA ARG A 460 7.03 -23.09 5.60
C ARG A 460 7.25 -24.38 4.81
N ARG A 461 7.21 -24.31 3.48
CA ARG A 461 7.48 -25.45 2.58
C ARG A 461 8.91 -25.98 2.73
N ASP A 462 9.87 -25.09 2.98
CA ASP A 462 11.26 -25.44 3.30
C ASP A 462 11.44 -26.02 4.71
N GLY A 463 10.40 -26.08 5.54
CA GLY A 463 10.54 -26.50 6.95
C GLY A 463 11.39 -25.51 7.76
N PHE A 464 11.46 -24.27 7.31
CA PHE A 464 12.23 -23.17 7.91
C PHE A 464 13.75 -23.42 8.00
N HIS A 465 14.31 -24.34 7.21
CA HIS A 465 15.73 -24.67 7.22
C HIS A 465 16.63 -23.49 6.87
N ALA A 466 16.16 -22.56 6.02
CA ALA A 466 16.88 -21.35 5.65
C ALA A 466 16.95 -20.28 6.75
N MET A 467 16.14 -20.37 7.81
CA MET A 467 16.02 -19.32 8.83
C MET A 467 16.05 -19.79 10.30
N PRO A 468 17.08 -20.56 10.71
CA PRO A 468 17.14 -21.13 12.04
C PRO A 468 17.27 -20.10 13.17
N ASN A 469 17.90 -18.93 12.96
CA ASN A 469 18.05 -17.93 14.01
C ASN A 469 16.75 -17.18 14.27
N LEU A 470 16.00 -16.82 13.23
CA LEU A 470 14.64 -16.27 13.35
C LEU A 470 13.75 -17.23 14.14
N MET A 471 13.69 -18.50 13.74
CA MET A 471 12.85 -19.49 14.44
C MET A 471 13.30 -19.71 15.89
N ARG A 472 14.61 -19.77 16.17
CA ARG A 472 15.12 -19.88 17.54
C ARG A 472 14.72 -18.69 18.41
N PHE A 473 14.81 -17.47 17.86
CA PHE A 473 14.52 -16.26 18.61
C PHE A 473 13.02 -16.12 18.87
N PHE A 474 12.20 -16.20 17.82
CA PHE A 474 10.77 -15.89 17.90
C PHE A 474 9.89 -17.03 18.42
N SER A 475 10.37 -18.28 18.47
CA SER A 475 9.63 -19.38 19.12
C SER A 475 9.41 -19.18 20.62
N LYS A 476 10.14 -18.25 21.25
CA LYS A 476 9.94 -17.82 22.64
C LYS A 476 8.90 -16.68 22.78
N GLY A 477 8.36 -16.19 21.67
CA GLY A 477 7.28 -15.21 21.61
C GLY A 477 6.08 -15.78 20.85
N VAL A 478 5.58 -15.05 19.85
CA VAL A 478 4.48 -15.50 18.98
C VAL A 478 4.88 -15.38 17.51
N ILE A 479 4.52 -16.41 16.73
CA ILE A 479 4.68 -16.49 15.28
C ILE A 479 3.31 -16.80 14.68
N PHE A 480 2.80 -15.92 13.83
CA PHE A 480 1.51 -16.12 13.15
C PHE A 480 1.74 -16.85 11.82
N ASP A 481 1.30 -18.10 11.74
CA ASP A 481 1.46 -18.91 10.54
C ASP A 481 0.43 -18.57 9.45
N GLN A 482 -0.53 -17.70 9.74
CA GLN A 482 -1.60 -17.31 8.82
C GLN A 482 -1.66 -15.78 8.67
N ALA A 483 -0.52 -15.19 8.32
CA ALA A 483 -0.36 -13.76 8.06
C ALA A 483 -0.32 -13.43 6.56
N PHE A 484 -1.02 -12.36 6.17
CA PHE A 484 -1.15 -11.96 4.77
C PHE A 484 -0.91 -10.46 4.56
N SER A 485 -0.19 -10.11 3.50
CA SER A 485 -0.02 -8.73 3.07
C SER A 485 -1.34 -8.12 2.59
N VAL A 486 -1.46 -6.80 2.73
CA VAL A 486 -2.63 -6.05 2.24
C VAL A 486 -2.47 -5.64 0.78
N ALA A 487 -1.24 -5.35 0.38
CA ALA A 487 -0.88 -4.92 -0.96
C ALA A 487 0.24 -5.80 -1.54
N GLU A 488 0.46 -5.68 -2.84
CA GLU A 488 1.41 -6.47 -3.62
C GLU A 488 2.85 -5.96 -3.59
N TYR A 489 3.07 -4.73 -3.12
CA TYR A 489 4.34 -4.05 -3.26
C TYR A 489 4.64 -3.17 -2.04
N THR A 490 5.93 -2.99 -1.76
CA THR A 490 6.49 -2.40 -0.55
C THR A 490 5.87 -1.05 -0.18
N PHE A 491 5.78 -0.10 -1.12
CA PHE A 491 5.31 1.25 -0.83
C PHE A 491 3.86 1.28 -0.31
N ALA A 492 2.95 0.57 -0.96
CA ALA A 492 1.57 0.46 -0.50
C ALA A 492 1.45 -0.38 0.79
N SER A 493 2.19 -1.49 0.89
CA SER A 493 2.09 -2.36 2.06
C SER A 493 2.58 -1.65 3.33
N LEU A 494 3.73 -0.96 3.25
CA LEU A 494 4.28 -0.11 4.33
C LEU A 494 3.31 0.96 4.78
N SER A 495 2.58 1.58 3.84
CA SER A 495 1.61 2.62 4.20
C SER A 495 0.49 2.08 5.09
N THR A 496 0.02 0.86 4.84
CA THR A 496 -1.04 0.23 5.64
C THR A 496 -0.59 -0.10 7.06
N MET A 497 0.66 -0.54 7.23
CA MET A 497 1.24 -0.86 8.54
C MET A 497 1.46 0.37 9.42
N GLU A 498 2.03 1.43 8.85
CA GLU A 498 2.33 2.65 9.60
C GLU A 498 1.06 3.42 9.97
N THR A 499 0.01 3.36 9.14
CA THR A 499 -1.24 4.11 9.35
C THR A 499 -2.37 3.30 9.99
N GLY A 500 -2.34 1.97 9.90
CA GLY A 500 -3.44 1.10 10.34
C GLY A 500 -4.68 1.18 9.44
N MET A 501 -4.55 1.69 8.22
CA MET A 501 -5.65 1.91 7.28
C MET A 501 -5.39 1.20 5.94
N HIS A 502 -6.45 0.72 5.30
CA HIS A 502 -6.38 0.28 3.91
C HIS A 502 -6.05 1.46 2.98
N MET A 503 -5.44 1.13 1.83
CA MET A 503 -4.96 2.09 0.83
C MET A 503 -6.00 3.10 0.36
N HIS A 504 -7.26 2.69 0.20
CA HIS A 504 -8.34 3.57 -0.24
C HIS A 504 -8.78 4.56 0.85
N ARG A 505 -8.41 4.34 2.11
CA ARG A 505 -8.64 5.28 3.22
C ARG A 505 -7.43 6.18 3.47
N SER A 506 -6.22 5.63 3.41
CA SER A 506 -4.99 6.42 3.58
C SER A 506 -4.65 7.28 2.35
N GLN A 507 -5.15 6.89 1.17
CA GLN A 507 -4.82 7.49 -0.13
C GLN A 507 -3.32 7.40 -0.50
N VAL A 508 -2.58 6.48 0.13
CA VAL A 508 -1.15 6.23 -0.13
C VAL A 508 -0.98 4.91 -0.87
N PHE A 509 -1.11 4.96 -2.20
CA PHE A 509 -1.11 3.79 -3.09
C PHE A 509 -0.46 4.01 -4.47
N HIS A 510 0.05 5.20 -4.77
CA HIS A 510 0.65 5.52 -6.06
C HIS A 510 2.02 6.19 -5.86
N GLY A 511 3.09 5.41 -5.97
CA GLY A 511 4.46 5.87 -5.68
C GLY A 511 5.00 7.00 -6.58
N ASP A 512 4.39 7.22 -7.75
CA ASP A 512 4.82 8.25 -8.70
C ASP A 512 4.16 9.62 -8.46
N VAL A 513 3.04 9.62 -7.73
CA VAL A 513 2.26 10.82 -7.41
C VAL A 513 2.61 11.25 -6.00
N TRP A 514 3.00 12.51 -5.83
CA TRP A 514 3.17 13.03 -4.48
C TRP A 514 1.82 13.32 -3.82
N MET A 515 1.64 12.79 -2.62
CA MET A 515 0.54 13.09 -1.71
C MET A 515 1.09 13.40 -0.33
N GLU A 516 0.26 13.98 0.54
CA GLU A 516 0.62 14.25 1.92
C GLU A 516 -0.35 13.52 2.84
N ILE A 517 0.17 12.71 3.76
CA ILE A 517 -0.63 12.08 4.80
C ILE A 517 -1.11 13.18 5.77
N PRO A 518 -2.44 13.32 5.94
CA PRO A 518 -3.01 14.32 6.83
C PRO A 518 -2.42 14.25 8.25
N ALA A 519 -2.26 15.40 8.91
CA ALA A 519 -1.55 15.49 10.19
C ALA A 519 -2.31 14.79 11.34
N GLU A 520 -3.62 14.64 11.20
CA GLU A 520 -4.53 13.87 12.05
C GLU A 520 -4.31 12.36 11.95
N ASN A 521 -3.85 11.87 10.79
CA ASN A 521 -3.54 10.47 10.55
C ASN A 521 -2.13 10.16 11.07
N LYS A 522 -2.03 9.96 12.39
CA LYS A 522 -0.77 9.72 13.09
C LYS A 522 -0.18 8.35 12.78
N VAL A 523 0.98 8.35 12.14
CA VAL A 523 1.79 7.14 11.90
C VAL A 523 2.45 6.63 13.18
N LEU A 524 2.85 5.36 13.23
CA LEU A 524 3.47 4.74 14.41
C LEU A 524 4.65 5.55 14.95
N SER A 525 5.57 5.95 14.08
CA SER A 525 6.74 6.73 14.48
C SER A 525 6.39 8.05 15.19
N GLU A 526 5.32 8.75 14.79
CA GLU A 526 4.88 9.98 15.47
C GLU A 526 4.36 9.68 16.88
N ARG A 527 3.65 8.57 17.04
CA ARG A 527 3.10 8.13 18.32
C ARG A 527 4.21 7.71 19.27
N MET A 528 5.22 6.98 18.78
CA MET A 528 6.39 6.61 19.58
C MET A 528 7.22 7.82 19.96
N LYS A 529 7.40 8.78 19.05
CA LYS A 529 8.07 10.05 19.35
C LYS A 529 7.33 10.83 20.44
N ALA A 530 5.99 10.87 20.40
CA ALA A 530 5.18 11.51 21.43
C ALA A 530 5.29 10.84 22.82
N LEU A 531 5.52 9.52 22.86
CA LEU A 531 5.85 8.80 24.10
C LEU A 531 7.24 9.11 24.64
N GLY A 532 8.13 9.69 23.82
CA GLY A 532 9.49 10.07 24.18
C GLY A 532 10.58 9.12 23.70
N TYR A 533 10.28 8.20 22.77
CA TYR A 533 11.30 7.37 22.13
C TYR A 533 12.18 8.19 21.18
N HIS A 534 13.47 7.85 21.11
CA HIS A 534 14.33 8.26 20.02
C HIS A 534 14.02 7.39 18.80
N CYS A 535 13.34 7.98 17.81
CA CYS A 535 12.84 7.25 16.65
C CYS A 535 13.83 7.34 15.49
N VAL A 536 14.36 6.21 15.04
CA VAL A 536 15.38 6.15 13.97
C VAL A 536 15.09 5.05 12.94
N GLN A 537 15.34 5.35 11.66
CA GLN A 537 15.54 4.32 10.64
C GLN A 537 17.05 4.19 10.38
N ILE A 538 17.60 3.00 10.62
CA ILE A 538 19.06 2.75 10.56
C ILE A 538 19.49 2.17 9.20
N MET A 539 18.55 1.57 8.50
CA MET A 539 18.72 1.08 7.13
C MET A 539 17.32 0.97 6.50
N GLY A 540 17.24 1.27 5.21
CA GLY A 540 16.05 1.05 4.41
C GLY A 540 16.02 1.95 3.18
N ASP A 541 14.92 1.84 2.46
CA ASP A 541 14.63 2.66 1.31
C ASP A 541 14.16 4.08 1.69
N ALA A 542 13.87 4.84 0.64
CA ALA A 542 13.37 6.20 0.72
C ALA A 542 11.84 6.31 0.77
N THR A 543 11.12 5.19 0.83
CA THR A 543 9.65 5.15 0.75
C THR A 543 9.02 6.03 1.81
N GLY A 544 8.20 7.00 1.36
CA GLY A 544 7.33 7.81 2.20
C GLY A 544 8.04 8.79 3.13
N ILE A 545 9.28 9.18 2.81
CA ILE A 545 9.99 10.20 3.60
C ILE A 545 9.34 11.58 3.42
N ASP A 546 8.93 11.91 2.19
CA ASP A 546 8.42 13.22 1.76
C ASP A 546 6.89 13.35 1.77
N ASN A 547 6.15 12.26 1.97
CA ASN A 547 4.69 12.26 2.09
C ASN A 547 4.18 12.19 3.54
N GLY A 548 5.09 12.11 4.52
CA GLY A 548 4.76 12.09 5.94
C GLY A 548 4.70 10.69 6.59
N LEU A 549 4.89 9.61 5.84
CA LEU A 549 4.90 8.24 6.38
C LEU A 549 6.00 8.05 7.44
N LYS A 550 7.13 8.74 7.28
CA LYS A 550 8.28 8.70 8.19
C LYS A 550 8.42 9.97 9.06
N ARG A 551 7.34 10.74 9.25
CA ARG A 551 7.37 12.05 9.93
C ARG A 551 7.79 11.98 11.40
N GLY A 552 7.64 10.84 12.08
CA GLY A 552 8.07 10.68 13.47
C GLY A 552 9.58 10.49 13.67
N TYR A 553 10.30 10.03 12.66
CA TYR A 553 11.73 9.72 12.76
C TYR A 553 12.58 10.99 12.90
N ASP A 554 13.55 10.98 13.81
CA ASP A 554 14.54 12.04 13.99
C ASP A 554 15.72 11.89 13.03
N ARG A 555 16.01 10.64 12.66
CA ARG A 555 17.09 10.23 11.78
C ARG A 555 16.59 9.14 10.84
N ILE A 556 16.93 9.27 9.56
CA ILE A 556 16.66 8.28 8.52
C ILE A 556 17.95 8.09 7.73
N VAL A 557 18.55 6.91 7.88
CA VAL A 557 19.65 6.46 7.05
C VAL A 557 19.05 5.72 5.85
N ALA A 558 19.12 6.35 4.68
CA ALA A 558 18.49 5.87 3.46
C ALA A 558 19.55 5.61 2.37
N ALA A 559 19.46 4.44 1.75
CA ALA A 559 20.26 4.14 0.56
C ALA A 559 19.44 4.47 -0.70
N PRO A 560 20.01 5.18 -1.69
CA PRO A 560 19.43 5.29 -3.02
C PRO A 560 19.49 3.91 -3.68
N TYR A 561 18.35 3.46 -4.20
CA TYR A 561 18.11 2.31 -5.07
C TYR A 561 19.12 1.13 -5.01
N VAL A 562 18.57 -0.05 -4.67
CA VAL A 562 19.19 -1.40 -4.66
C VAL A 562 19.99 -1.79 -3.39
N THR A 563 19.54 -2.92 -2.84
CA THR A 563 20.12 -3.76 -1.77
C THR A 563 20.51 -3.03 -0.49
N PHE A 564 19.68 -3.23 0.54
CA PHE A 564 19.97 -2.87 1.93
C PHE A 564 20.21 -4.18 2.70
N PRO A 565 21.45 -4.70 2.69
CA PRO A 565 21.74 -6.04 3.18
C PRO A 565 21.74 -6.09 4.70
N ALA A 566 21.27 -7.22 5.24
CA ALA A 566 21.14 -7.44 6.67
C ALA A 566 22.47 -7.33 7.41
N TYR A 567 23.60 -7.77 6.84
CA TYR A 567 24.89 -7.66 7.53
C TYR A 567 25.28 -6.20 7.83
N GLU A 568 24.96 -5.28 6.92
CA GLU A 568 25.25 -3.86 7.12
C GLU A 568 24.22 -3.23 8.06
N GLY A 569 22.94 -3.54 7.86
CA GLY A 569 21.86 -3.08 8.75
C GLY A 569 22.06 -3.52 10.20
N VAL A 570 22.49 -4.76 10.44
CA VAL A 570 22.81 -5.31 11.76
C VAL A 570 23.96 -4.55 12.39
N LYS A 571 25.08 -4.37 11.67
CA LYS A 571 26.22 -3.60 12.17
C LYS A 571 25.79 -2.20 12.58
N ARG A 572 25.11 -1.47 11.70
CA ARG A 572 24.65 -0.09 11.96
C ARG A 572 23.68 -0.03 13.14
N THR A 573 22.84 -1.06 13.32
CA THR A 573 21.90 -1.14 14.44
C THR A 573 22.65 -1.33 15.76
N ILE A 574 23.62 -2.23 15.82
CA ILE A 574 24.47 -2.43 17.00
C ILE A 574 25.24 -1.14 17.32
N ASP A 575 25.90 -0.52 16.34
CA ASP A 575 26.61 0.76 16.54
C ASP A 575 25.68 1.86 17.12
N HIS A 576 24.42 1.89 16.66
CA HIS A 576 23.43 2.85 17.16
C HIS A 576 23.01 2.52 18.60
N LEU A 577 22.72 1.24 18.90
CA LEU A 577 22.35 0.82 20.24
C LEU A 577 23.48 1.07 21.24
N ASP A 578 24.75 0.82 20.88
CA ASP A 578 25.91 1.15 21.70
C ASP A 578 26.04 2.67 21.94
N ALA A 579 25.70 3.49 20.95
CA ALA A 579 25.81 4.95 21.06
C ALA A 579 24.66 5.62 21.83
N PHE A 580 23.51 4.94 21.94
CA PHE A 580 22.26 5.48 22.49
C PHE A 580 21.62 4.55 23.54
N ASP A 581 22.41 3.71 24.22
CA ASP A 581 21.97 2.75 25.25
C ASP A 581 21.37 3.41 26.52
N GLU A 582 21.75 4.66 26.77
CA GLU A 582 21.23 5.50 27.86
C GLU A 582 19.80 6.03 27.59
N CYS A 583 19.24 5.91 26.39
CA CYS A 583 17.89 6.37 26.05
C CYS A 583 16.97 5.24 25.55
N ASP A 584 15.68 5.56 25.39
CA ASP A 584 14.67 4.61 24.89
C ASP A 584 14.58 4.69 23.37
N ASN A 585 14.89 3.60 22.69
CA ASN A 585 15.02 3.56 21.22
C ASN A 585 13.80 2.93 20.56
N TYR A 586 13.28 3.60 19.52
CA TYR A 586 12.36 3.02 18.55
C TYR A 586 13.09 2.93 17.21
N VAL A 587 13.46 1.72 16.81
CA VAL A 587 14.33 1.46 15.67
C VAL A 587 13.54 0.79 14.56
N PHE A 588 13.67 1.31 13.35
CA PHE A 588 13.23 0.65 12.14
C PHE A 588 14.45 0.16 11.35
N LEU A 589 14.48 -1.15 11.08
CA LEU A 589 15.49 -1.84 10.30
C LEU A 589 14.82 -2.55 9.13
N HIS A 590 15.07 -2.05 7.92
CA HIS A 590 14.55 -2.62 6.68
C HIS A 590 15.70 -3.31 5.93
N VAL A 591 15.56 -4.61 5.67
CA VAL A 591 16.54 -5.46 4.96
C VAL A 591 15.91 -6.07 3.70
N SER A 592 16.64 -6.18 2.57
CA SER A 592 16.12 -6.68 1.28
C SER A 592 16.79 -7.95 0.77
N ASP A 593 17.52 -8.67 1.60
CA ASP A 593 18.15 -9.93 1.16
C ASP A 593 17.16 -10.93 0.57
N SER A 594 15.92 -10.99 1.11
CA SER A 594 14.86 -11.86 0.60
C SER A 594 14.17 -11.35 -0.66
N HIS A 595 14.37 -10.09 -1.04
CA HIS A 595 13.78 -9.55 -2.27
C HIS A 595 14.60 -10.04 -3.48
N PRO A 596 13.97 -10.71 -4.47
CA PRO A 596 14.69 -11.24 -5.61
C PRO A 596 15.22 -10.10 -6.47
N VAL A 597 16.41 -10.31 -7.03
CA VAL A 597 17.04 -9.39 -7.97
C VAL A 597 17.26 -10.09 -9.29
N VAL A 598 17.22 -9.33 -10.38
CA VAL A 598 17.50 -9.86 -11.71
C VAL A 598 19.01 -10.16 -11.81
N SER A 599 19.37 -11.44 -11.90
CA SER A 599 20.77 -11.89 -11.76
C SER A 599 21.74 -11.43 -12.87
N TYR A 600 21.26 -10.72 -13.88
CA TYR A 600 22.08 -10.06 -14.90
C TYR A 600 22.36 -8.58 -14.59
N ALA A 601 21.54 -7.91 -13.79
CA ALA A 601 21.79 -6.54 -13.33
C ALA A 601 22.59 -6.54 -12.01
N ILE A 602 22.31 -7.51 -11.13
CA ILE A 602 22.99 -7.67 -9.85
C ILE A 602 23.62 -9.06 -9.80
N PRO A 603 24.94 -9.19 -9.60
CA PRO A 603 25.60 -10.49 -9.65
C PRO A 603 25.15 -11.39 -8.49
N PRO A 604 24.80 -12.67 -8.75
CA PRO A 604 24.53 -13.65 -7.70
C PRO A 604 25.74 -13.80 -6.78
N GLN A 605 25.52 -14.14 -5.52
CA GLN A 605 26.62 -14.31 -4.56
C GLN A 605 27.46 -15.57 -4.85
N PRO A 606 28.73 -15.64 -4.40
CA PRO A 606 29.64 -16.75 -4.72
C PRO A 606 29.08 -18.15 -4.47
N LYS A 607 28.25 -18.35 -3.42
CA LYS A 607 27.57 -19.64 -3.17
C LYS A 607 26.72 -20.06 -4.37
N THR A 608 25.91 -19.17 -4.91
CA THR A 608 25.09 -19.41 -6.10
C THR A 608 25.95 -19.64 -7.33
N GLN A 609 27.00 -18.82 -7.51
CA GLN A 609 27.90 -18.96 -8.67
C GLN A 609 28.63 -20.32 -8.70
N ALA A 610 29.06 -20.81 -7.53
CA ALA A 610 29.86 -22.03 -7.43
C ALA A 610 29.03 -23.32 -7.40
N LYS A 611 27.74 -23.24 -7.04
CA LYS A 611 26.88 -24.42 -6.85
C LYS A 611 25.95 -24.70 -8.02
N LEU A 612 25.56 -23.68 -8.79
CA LEU A 612 24.75 -23.88 -9.98
C LEU A 612 25.64 -24.21 -11.19
N PRO A 613 25.25 -25.18 -12.03
CA PRO A 613 25.92 -25.41 -13.30
C PRO A 613 25.74 -24.19 -14.22
N TRP A 614 26.70 -23.95 -15.10
CA TRP A 614 26.70 -22.74 -15.95
C TRP A 614 25.46 -22.65 -16.85
N GLN A 615 24.87 -23.79 -17.22
CA GLN A 615 23.65 -23.89 -18.02
C GLN A 615 22.45 -23.20 -17.34
N GLU A 616 22.39 -23.19 -16.01
CA GLU A 616 21.33 -22.53 -15.24
C GLU A 616 21.55 -21.01 -15.11
N ARG A 617 22.77 -20.54 -15.42
CA ARG A 617 23.20 -19.15 -15.28
C ARG A 617 23.24 -18.39 -16.60
N VAL A 618 23.04 -19.05 -17.74
CA VAL A 618 23.01 -18.42 -19.06
C VAL A 618 21.59 -17.99 -19.45
N TYR A 619 21.52 -16.94 -20.25
CA TYR A 619 20.26 -16.41 -20.79
C TYR A 619 20.22 -16.64 -22.31
N GLU A 620 19.07 -17.07 -22.80
CA GLU A 620 18.80 -17.13 -24.24
C GLU A 620 18.43 -15.73 -24.72
N GLY A 621 19.42 -14.99 -25.20
CA GLY A 621 19.27 -13.59 -25.64
C GLY A 621 19.35 -12.58 -24.50
N ALA A 622 19.03 -11.32 -24.82
CA ALA A 622 19.06 -10.23 -23.85
C ALA A 622 17.86 -10.35 -22.89
N PRO A 623 18.08 -10.53 -21.58
CA PRO A 623 16.99 -10.64 -20.62
C PRO A 623 16.25 -9.30 -20.46
N ARG A 624 14.93 -9.39 -20.26
CA ARG A 624 14.02 -8.23 -20.13
C ARG A 624 13.05 -8.34 -18.94
N GLU A 625 13.16 -9.41 -18.15
CA GLU A 625 12.28 -9.69 -17.02
C GLU A 625 12.54 -8.66 -15.90
N ARG A 626 11.48 -8.08 -15.31
CA ARG A 626 11.60 -7.30 -14.06
C ARG A 626 11.68 -8.25 -12.87
N ALA A 627 12.23 -7.78 -11.74
CA ALA A 627 12.31 -8.59 -10.51
C ALA A 627 10.94 -9.16 -10.09
N PHE A 628 9.89 -8.34 -10.21
CA PHE A 628 8.50 -8.71 -9.95
C PHE A 628 8.00 -9.88 -10.85
N ASP A 629 8.45 -9.92 -12.10
CA ASP A 629 8.04 -10.88 -13.12
C ASP A 629 8.94 -12.12 -13.17
N LEU A 630 9.89 -12.25 -12.24
CA LEU A 630 10.77 -13.41 -12.18
C LEU A 630 9.96 -14.68 -11.90
N ASN A 631 10.20 -15.70 -12.72
CA ASN A 631 9.59 -17.02 -12.56
C ASN A 631 10.45 -17.93 -11.67
N GLY A 632 9.90 -19.10 -11.33
CA GLY A 632 10.55 -20.15 -10.55
C GLY A 632 11.68 -20.90 -11.27
N LYS A 633 12.45 -20.23 -12.15
CA LYS A 633 13.69 -20.78 -12.69
C LYS A 633 14.63 -21.12 -11.52
N LEU A 634 15.29 -22.27 -11.62
CA LEU A 634 16.14 -22.82 -10.56
C LEU A 634 17.15 -21.80 -10.02
N ARG A 635 17.78 -21.00 -10.90
CA ARG A 635 18.71 -19.94 -10.49
C ARG A 635 18.09 -18.88 -9.56
N ASN A 636 16.85 -18.47 -9.80
CA ASN A 636 16.18 -17.41 -9.04
C ASN A 636 15.82 -17.93 -7.65
N VAL A 637 15.24 -19.13 -7.60
CA VAL A 637 14.88 -19.83 -6.36
C VAL A 637 16.13 -20.08 -5.52
N TYR A 638 17.18 -20.62 -6.12
CA TYR A 638 18.42 -20.94 -5.40
C TYR A 638 19.11 -19.68 -4.86
N ASP A 639 19.23 -18.63 -5.67
CA ASP A 639 19.89 -17.39 -5.23
C ASP A 639 19.11 -16.72 -4.09
N ASN A 640 17.78 -16.72 -4.17
CA ASN A 640 16.91 -16.22 -3.12
C ASN A 640 17.05 -17.01 -1.81
N MET A 641 16.98 -18.34 -1.84
CA MET A 641 17.19 -19.17 -0.64
C MET A 641 18.59 -18.94 -0.04
N ALA A 642 19.62 -18.85 -0.88
CA ALA A 642 20.97 -18.54 -0.43
C ALA A 642 21.09 -17.14 0.18
N ALA A 643 20.26 -16.18 -0.24
CA ALA A 643 20.18 -14.84 0.33
C ALA A 643 19.48 -14.83 1.68
N ILE A 644 18.37 -15.54 1.82
CA ILE A 644 17.65 -15.72 3.09
C ILE A 644 18.55 -16.36 4.15
N GLU A 645 19.31 -17.39 3.82
CA GLU A 645 20.26 -18.00 4.76
C GLU A 645 21.34 -17.03 5.26
N ARG A 646 21.80 -16.11 4.40
CA ARG A 646 22.79 -15.09 4.78
C ARG A 646 22.15 -14.03 5.67
N MET A 647 20.94 -13.61 5.32
CA MET A 647 20.12 -12.70 6.09
C MET A 647 19.94 -13.24 7.52
N ASP A 648 19.44 -14.47 7.65
CA ASP A 648 19.22 -15.11 8.95
C ASP A 648 20.51 -15.23 9.77
N ARG A 649 21.64 -15.55 9.13
CA ARG A 649 22.94 -15.58 9.81
C ARG A 649 23.32 -14.22 10.40
N ALA A 650 23.16 -13.15 9.62
CA ALA A 650 23.45 -11.79 10.09
C ALA A 650 22.49 -11.38 11.21
N LEU A 651 21.20 -11.63 11.05
CA LEU A 651 20.19 -11.35 12.09
C LEU A 651 20.45 -12.14 13.38
N GLY A 652 21.00 -13.35 13.28
CA GLY A 652 21.44 -14.12 14.44
C GLY A 652 22.50 -13.42 15.31
N GLU A 653 23.32 -12.54 14.73
CA GLU A 653 24.24 -11.69 15.48
C GLU A 653 23.50 -10.60 16.27
N LEU A 654 22.56 -9.91 15.62
CA LEU A 654 21.71 -8.90 16.27
C LEU A 654 20.90 -9.50 17.43
N PHE A 655 20.28 -10.66 17.23
CA PHE A 655 19.49 -11.32 18.27
C PHE A 655 20.33 -11.72 19.48
N ARG A 656 21.55 -12.21 19.27
CA ARG A 656 22.48 -12.49 20.38
C ARG A 656 22.87 -11.22 21.11
N TYR A 657 23.22 -10.17 20.37
CA TYR A 657 23.53 -8.88 20.98
C TYR A 657 22.39 -8.38 21.88
N ILE A 658 21.14 -8.45 21.39
CA ILE A 658 19.96 -8.05 22.18
C ILE A 658 19.81 -8.93 23.43
N GLU A 659 19.90 -10.26 23.29
CA GLU A 659 19.80 -11.19 24.44
C GLU A 659 20.93 -10.98 25.48
N ASP A 660 22.11 -10.52 25.05
CA ASP A 660 23.26 -10.27 25.91
C ASP A 660 23.20 -8.90 26.63
N HIS A 661 22.43 -7.92 26.11
CA HIS A 661 22.45 -6.51 26.58
C HIS A 661 21.14 -6.01 27.17
N TYR A 662 20.01 -6.71 26.93
CA TYR A 662 18.69 -6.31 27.41
C TYR A 662 17.99 -7.46 28.14
N GLY A 663 17.33 -7.13 29.26
CA GLY A 663 16.35 -8.02 29.89
C GLY A 663 15.15 -8.27 28.97
N GLU A 664 14.51 -9.44 29.11
CA GLU A 664 13.32 -9.78 28.30
C GLU A 664 12.14 -8.82 28.52
N ASP A 665 12.12 -8.09 29.63
CA ASP A 665 11.13 -7.06 29.96
C ASP A 665 11.53 -5.64 29.50
N GLU A 666 12.74 -5.48 28.94
CA GLU A 666 13.30 -4.20 28.46
C GLU A 666 13.19 -4.00 26.94
N TYR A 667 12.96 -5.05 26.14
CA TYR A 667 12.86 -4.96 24.68
C TYR A 667 11.56 -5.51 24.11
N ILE A 668 11.21 -5.07 22.89
CA ILE A 668 10.18 -5.66 22.03
C ILE A 668 10.73 -5.69 20.61
N ILE A 669 10.78 -6.87 19.98
CA ILE A 669 11.20 -7.04 18.59
C ILE A 669 10.01 -7.55 17.78
N ASN A 670 9.69 -6.84 16.71
CA ASN A 670 8.69 -7.20 15.72
C ASN A 670 9.39 -7.50 14.41
N ALA A 671 9.27 -8.73 13.89
CA ALA A 671 9.78 -9.08 12.57
C ALA A 671 8.63 -9.46 11.64
N TYR A 672 8.63 -8.87 10.46
CA TYR A 672 7.55 -9.05 9.48
C TYR A 672 8.06 -8.85 8.06
N SER A 673 7.30 -9.35 7.08
CA SER A 673 7.51 -9.02 5.66
C SER A 673 6.33 -8.23 5.12
N ASP A 674 6.61 -7.31 4.22
CA ASP A 674 5.64 -6.46 3.52
C ASP A 674 4.84 -7.22 2.47
N HIS A 675 5.47 -8.17 1.79
CA HIS A 675 4.89 -9.13 0.88
C HIS A 675 5.80 -10.36 0.72
N GLY A 676 5.31 -11.36 -0.02
CA GLY A 676 6.09 -12.49 -0.50
C GLY A 676 6.62 -12.25 -1.92
N VAL A 677 7.00 -13.32 -2.64
CA VAL A 677 7.65 -13.20 -3.97
C VAL A 677 7.16 -14.24 -4.96
N SER A 678 7.16 -13.85 -6.24
CA SER A 678 6.65 -14.62 -7.37
C SER A 678 7.47 -15.87 -7.70
N ILE A 679 8.78 -15.84 -7.44
CA ILE A 679 9.72 -16.91 -7.83
C ILE A 679 9.43 -18.27 -7.18
N HIS A 680 8.67 -18.31 -6.08
CA HIS A 680 8.30 -19.55 -5.41
C HIS A 680 6.91 -20.05 -5.81
N SER A 681 6.15 -19.24 -6.57
CA SER A 681 4.76 -19.46 -6.94
C SER A 681 4.65 -20.13 -8.31
N GLU A 682 3.85 -21.20 -8.38
CA GLU A 682 3.36 -21.76 -9.66
C GLU A 682 2.02 -21.15 -10.05
N ASP A 683 1.30 -20.56 -9.09
CA ASP A 683 0.04 -19.86 -9.30
C ASP A 683 0.33 -18.47 -9.92
N PRO A 684 -0.23 -18.15 -11.10
CA PRO A 684 -0.04 -16.85 -11.74
C PRO A 684 -0.86 -15.75 -11.08
N PHE A 685 -1.81 -16.08 -10.19
CA PHE A 685 -2.61 -15.09 -9.51
C PHE A 685 -1.74 -14.15 -8.67
N PHE A 686 -2.07 -12.87 -8.77
CA PHE A 686 -1.27 -11.78 -8.23
C PHE A 686 -1.05 -11.86 -6.72
N PHE A 687 -2.04 -12.41 -6.02
CA PHE A 687 -2.02 -12.59 -4.57
C PHE A 687 -1.91 -14.06 -4.15
N SER A 688 -1.26 -14.92 -4.93
CA SER A 688 -1.00 -16.30 -4.49
C SER A 688 -0.34 -16.37 -3.11
N ASP A 689 -0.46 -17.51 -2.43
CA ASP A 689 0.05 -17.68 -1.06
C ASP A 689 1.56 -17.40 -0.95
N GLU A 690 2.37 -17.67 -1.97
CA GLU A 690 3.80 -17.33 -1.95
C GLU A 690 4.08 -15.83 -2.15
N ARG A 691 3.18 -15.10 -2.81
CA ARG A 691 3.27 -13.64 -3.03
C ARG A 691 2.66 -12.83 -1.89
N CYS A 692 1.67 -13.37 -1.18
CA CYS A 692 0.94 -12.67 -0.12
C CYS A 692 1.18 -13.20 1.29
N GLY A 693 1.60 -14.45 1.44
CA GLY A 693 1.91 -15.02 2.75
C GLY A 693 3.15 -14.36 3.34
N THR A 694 2.97 -13.62 4.43
CA THR A 694 4.03 -12.81 5.05
C THR A 694 4.51 -13.39 6.36
N ALA A 695 5.74 -13.03 6.72
CA ALA A 695 6.24 -13.25 8.07
C ALA A 695 5.53 -12.26 9.02
N PHE A 696 5.17 -12.73 10.22
CA PHE A 696 4.61 -11.87 11.27
C PHE A 696 4.88 -12.51 12.63
N MET A 697 5.88 -11.98 13.35
CA MET A 697 6.37 -12.57 14.59
C MET A 697 6.86 -11.50 15.56
N MET A 698 6.65 -11.75 16.85
CA MET A 698 6.98 -10.81 17.92
C MET A 698 7.63 -11.54 19.09
N ARG A 699 8.55 -10.87 19.79
CA ARG A 699 9.08 -11.33 21.07
C ARG A 699 9.49 -10.15 21.94
N GLY A 700 9.27 -10.28 23.25
CA GLY A 700 9.78 -9.36 24.25
C GLY A 700 8.75 -9.04 25.31
N ALA A 701 8.88 -7.87 25.90
CA ALA A 701 8.09 -7.43 27.03
C ALA A 701 6.59 -7.35 26.71
N GLY A 702 5.77 -8.08 27.46
CA GLY A 702 4.32 -8.11 27.26
C GLY A 702 3.85 -8.92 26.04
N VAL A 703 4.77 -9.49 25.26
CA VAL A 703 4.43 -10.36 24.13
C VAL A 703 4.10 -11.77 24.65
N PRO A 704 2.99 -12.38 24.23
CA PRO A 704 2.65 -13.76 24.57
C PRO A 704 3.70 -14.77 24.06
N ALA A 705 4.11 -15.70 24.92
CA ALA A 705 5.00 -16.81 24.56
C ALA A 705 4.20 -18.03 24.09
N LEU A 706 3.58 -17.94 22.91
CA LEU A 706 2.70 -18.97 22.33
C LEU A 706 3.44 -19.91 21.35
N GLY A 707 4.63 -19.55 20.90
CA GLY A 707 5.26 -20.20 19.76
C GLY A 707 4.47 -19.90 18.49
N MET A 708 4.13 -20.93 17.71
CA MET A 708 3.41 -20.76 16.45
C MET A 708 1.89 -20.87 16.63
N THR A 709 1.13 -19.97 16.01
CA THR A 709 -0.34 -19.93 16.05
C THR A 709 -0.93 -19.91 14.63
N ASP A 710 -2.13 -20.48 14.47
CA ASP A 710 -2.92 -20.49 13.23
C ASP A 710 -3.90 -19.31 13.14
N GLU A 711 -3.79 -18.34 14.05
CA GLU A 711 -4.63 -17.15 14.05
C GLU A 711 -4.44 -16.36 12.75
N LEU A 712 -5.56 -16.06 12.09
CA LEU A 712 -5.59 -15.31 10.85
C LEU A 712 -5.33 -13.82 11.13
N VAL A 713 -4.28 -13.26 10.55
CA VAL A 713 -3.88 -11.86 10.73
C VAL A 713 -3.61 -11.17 9.41
N SER A 714 -3.92 -9.87 9.36
CA SER A 714 -3.54 -9.01 8.24
C SER A 714 -2.31 -8.21 8.63
N LEU A 715 -1.41 -7.96 7.70
CA LEU A 715 -0.20 -7.22 8.00
C LEU A 715 -0.47 -5.79 8.51
N LEU A 716 -1.60 -5.17 8.14
CA LEU A 716 -2.01 -3.87 8.70
C LEU A 716 -2.26 -3.92 10.22
N ASP A 717 -2.48 -5.11 10.79
CA ASP A 717 -2.63 -5.31 12.24
C ASP A 717 -1.33 -5.02 13.01
N LEU A 718 -0.18 -4.91 12.32
CA LEU A 718 1.06 -4.43 12.94
C LEU A 718 0.83 -3.10 13.67
N HIS A 719 0.01 -2.21 13.10
CA HIS A 719 -0.31 -0.93 13.73
C HIS A 719 -0.92 -1.14 15.12
N ALA A 720 -1.91 -2.04 15.22
CA ALA A 720 -2.59 -2.35 16.47
C ALA A 720 -1.66 -3.01 17.49
N VAL A 721 -0.80 -3.93 17.02
CA VAL A 721 0.17 -4.63 17.87
C VAL A 721 1.19 -3.64 18.47
N VAL A 722 1.82 -2.80 17.65
CA VAL A 722 2.81 -1.81 18.14
C VAL A 722 2.18 -0.80 19.08
N MET A 723 0.93 -0.38 18.83
CA MET A 723 0.16 0.47 19.74
C MET A 723 -0.06 -0.21 21.11
N HIS A 724 -0.50 -1.46 21.10
CA HIS A 724 -0.71 -2.25 22.31
C HIS A 724 0.58 -2.44 23.11
N GLU A 725 1.66 -2.81 22.43
CA GLU A 725 3.01 -2.98 22.99
C GLU A 725 3.55 -1.70 23.66
N ALA A 726 3.23 -0.54 23.08
CA ALA A 726 3.58 0.76 23.63
C ALA A 726 2.62 1.24 24.74
N GLY A 727 1.61 0.45 25.11
CA GLY A 727 0.60 0.80 26.11
C GLY A 727 -0.37 1.89 25.64
N LEU A 728 -0.51 2.09 24.33
CA LEU A 728 -1.45 3.03 23.75
C LEU A 728 -2.83 2.38 23.55
N PRO A 729 -3.92 3.14 23.67
CA PRO A 729 -5.26 2.62 23.43
C PRO A 729 -5.45 2.28 21.94
N MET A 730 -6.28 1.28 21.69
CA MET A 730 -6.76 0.97 20.35
C MET A 730 -7.64 2.10 19.79
N ASP A 731 -7.48 2.38 18.50
CA ASP A 731 -8.32 3.32 17.76
C ASP A 731 -9.29 2.54 16.87
N GLU A 732 -10.54 2.44 17.31
CA GLU A 732 -11.59 1.69 16.59
C GLU A 732 -12.00 2.33 15.26
N THR A 733 -11.49 3.54 14.95
CA THR A 733 -11.71 4.17 13.64
C THR A 733 -10.78 3.63 12.56
N LEU A 734 -9.69 2.94 12.93
CA LEU A 734 -8.73 2.32 12.01
C LEU A 734 -9.22 0.95 11.53
N ASP A 735 -8.67 0.46 10.41
CA ASP A 735 -8.97 -0.89 9.92
C ASP A 735 -8.17 -1.98 10.66
N ALA A 736 -7.13 -1.56 11.38
CA ALA A 736 -6.27 -2.40 12.20
C ALA A 736 -7.02 -3.06 13.35
N ASN A 737 -6.70 -4.33 13.55
CA ASN A 737 -7.35 -5.18 14.53
C ASN A 737 -6.26 -5.82 15.40
N LEU A 738 -6.35 -5.62 16.72
CA LEU A 738 -5.47 -6.32 17.65
C LEU A 738 -5.78 -7.83 17.60
N PRO A 739 -4.80 -8.71 17.32
CA PRO A 739 -5.03 -10.16 17.33
C PRO A 739 -5.50 -10.67 18.69
N ALA A 740 -6.28 -11.74 18.71
CA ALA A 740 -6.75 -12.42 19.92
C ALA A 740 -5.59 -12.94 20.77
N ALA A 741 -4.45 -13.32 20.16
CA ALA A 741 -3.22 -13.63 20.87
C ALA A 741 -2.80 -12.53 21.87
N PHE A 742 -3.03 -11.25 21.52
CA PHE A 742 -2.76 -10.09 22.39
C PHE A 742 -4.00 -9.63 23.20
N GLY A 743 -5.04 -10.46 23.28
CA GLY A 743 -6.29 -10.12 23.97
C GLY A 743 -7.28 -9.30 23.15
N GLY A 744 -7.04 -9.14 21.84
CA GLY A 744 -7.97 -8.49 20.92
C GLY A 744 -9.01 -9.45 20.33
N ARG A 745 -9.30 -9.31 19.03
CA ARG A 745 -10.37 -10.06 18.35
C ARG A 745 -9.81 -10.85 17.18
N ALA A 746 -10.13 -12.14 17.11
CA ALA A 746 -9.75 -12.96 15.97
C ALA A 746 -10.47 -12.49 14.69
N ARG A 747 -9.74 -12.33 13.59
CA ARG A 747 -10.32 -11.97 12.30
C ARG A 747 -11.13 -13.14 11.73
N LYS A 748 -12.32 -12.83 11.20
CA LYS A 748 -13.10 -13.80 10.41
C LYS A 748 -12.54 -13.96 9.00
N TYR A 749 -11.95 -12.88 8.47
CA TYR A 749 -11.30 -12.85 7.17
C TYR A 749 -10.22 -11.77 7.12
N VAL A 750 -9.33 -11.89 6.13
CA VAL A 750 -8.34 -10.88 5.74
C VAL A 750 -8.48 -10.55 4.26
N ILE A 751 -8.03 -9.36 3.88
CA ILE A 751 -8.13 -8.85 2.51
C ILE A 751 -6.74 -8.46 2.01
N SER A 752 -6.40 -8.94 0.81
CA SER A 752 -5.30 -8.43 -0.01
C SER A 752 -5.92 -7.82 -1.27
N ASN A 753 -5.52 -6.62 -1.67
CA ASN A 753 -6.03 -6.00 -2.89
C ASN A 753 -5.00 -5.09 -3.57
N SER A 754 -5.18 -4.84 -4.87
CA SER A 754 -4.36 -3.91 -5.65
C SER A 754 -5.26 -2.84 -6.24
N ILE A 755 -4.98 -1.58 -5.88
CA ILE A 755 -5.59 -0.39 -6.49
C ILE A 755 -4.54 0.41 -7.30
N PHE A 756 -3.48 -0.26 -7.75
CA PHE A 756 -2.42 0.39 -8.50
C PHE A 756 -2.91 0.76 -9.92
N PRO A 757 -2.74 2.02 -10.36
CA PRO A 757 -3.20 2.44 -11.68
C PRO A 757 -2.51 1.70 -12.84
N GLY A 758 -3.24 1.53 -13.95
CA GLY A 758 -2.71 0.89 -15.16
C GLY A 758 -2.74 -0.64 -15.15
N GLN A 759 -3.39 -1.24 -14.15
CA GLN A 759 -3.77 -2.66 -14.14
C GLN A 759 -5.20 -2.85 -13.62
N THR A 760 -5.78 -4.01 -13.89
CA THR A 760 -7.07 -4.44 -13.33
C THR A 760 -7.02 -4.51 -11.81
N TYR A 761 -8.13 -4.14 -11.15
CA TYR A 761 -8.29 -4.35 -9.72
C TYR A 761 -8.29 -5.83 -9.42
N LYS A 762 -7.54 -6.22 -8.38
CA LYS A 762 -7.49 -7.60 -7.90
C LYS A 762 -7.77 -7.62 -6.41
N LEU A 763 -8.48 -8.65 -5.97
CA LEU A 763 -8.90 -8.84 -4.59
C LEU A 763 -8.77 -10.31 -4.21
N ALA A 764 -8.24 -10.57 -3.03
CA ALA A 764 -8.28 -11.86 -2.36
C ALA A 764 -8.88 -11.69 -0.97
N ILE A 765 -9.93 -12.43 -0.67
CA ILE A 765 -10.54 -12.51 0.67
C ILE A 765 -10.28 -13.91 1.21
N ARG A 766 -9.58 -14.01 2.34
CA ARG A 766 -9.25 -15.30 2.97
C ARG A 766 -9.93 -15.45 4.31
N THR A 767 -10.51 -16.61 4.53
CA THR A 767 -10.93 -17.10 5.85
C THR A 767 -9.98 -18.22 6.30
N LYS A 768 -10.27 -18.89 7.42
CA LYS A 768 -9.52 -20.11 7.78
C LYS A 768 -9.69 -21.22 6.74
N GLU A 769 -10.85 -21.31 6.10
CA GLU A 769 -11.25 -22.48 5.28
C GLU A 769 -11.25 -22.18 3.78
N HIS A 770 -11.53 -20.94 3.38
CA HIS A 770 -11.81 -20.57 2.00
C HIS A 770 -11.03 -19.33 1.56
N GLU A 771 -10.71 -19.27 0.27
CA GLU A 771 -10.17 -18.11 -0.43
C GLU A 771 -11.09 -17.73 -1.60
N PHE A 772 -11.46 -16.46 -1.66
CA PHE A 772 -12.20 -15.86 -2.76
C PHE A 772 -11.32 -14.87 -3.50
N ARG A 773 -11.23 -15.02 -4.82
CA ARG A 773 -10.45 -14.16 -5.71
C ARG A 773 -11.40 -13.40 -6.62
N LEU A 774 -11.14 -12.13 -6.85
CA LEU A 774 -11.89 -11.29 -7.79
C LEU A 774 -10.93 -10.41 -8.59
N GLU A 775 -11.19 -10.28 -9.89
CA GLU A 775 -10.47 -9.39 -10.79
C GLU A 775 -11.45 -8.64 -11.70
N THR A 776 -11.36 -7.30 -11.75
CA THR A 776 -12.19 -6.47 -12.63
C THR A 776 -11.74 -6.57 -14.08
N LYS A 777 -12.63 -6.28 -15.04
CA LYS A 777 -12.27 -6.24 -16.47
C LYS A 777 -11.55 -4.94 -16.87
N GLU A 778 -11.98 -3.82 -16.31
CA GLU A 778 -11.37 -2.51 -16.58
C GLU A 778 -10.18 -2.22 -15.66
N PHE A 779 -9.29 -1.34 -16.12
CA PHE A 779 -8.14 -0.89 -15.36
C PHE A 779 -8.53 0.06 -14.23
N THR A 780 -7.84 -0.09 -13.10
CA THR A 780 -7.89 0.87 -12.00
C THR A 780 -7.45 2.24 -12.52
N ARG A 781 -8.27 3.25 -12.22
CA ARG A 781 -8.02 4.63 -12.64
C ARG A 781 -6.86 5.22 -11.83
N MET A 782 -6.30 6.32 -12.34
CA MET A 782 -5.19 7.03 -11.70
C MET A 782 -5.51 7.47 -10.25
N ASP A 783 -6.78 7.75 -9.97
CA ASP A 783 -7.28 8.12 -8.64
C ASP A 783 -7.56 6.94 -7.69
N GLY A 784 -7.21 5.71 -8.10
CA GLY A 784 -7.42 4.49 -7.32
C GLY A 784 -8.85 3.97 -7.35
N THR A 785 -9.77 4.60 -8.10
CA THR A 785 -11.13 4.08 -8.27
C THR A 785 -11.19 2.92 -9.25
N ILE A 786 -12.14 2.03 -9.01
CA ILE A 786 -12.29 0.77 -9.75
C ILE A 786 -13.67 0.65 -10.37
N ASP A 787 -13.75 -0.05 -11.49
CA ASP A 787 -15.01 -0.38 -12.16
C ASP A 787 -15.42 -1.81 -11.82
N MET A 788 -16.53 -1.95 -11.08
CA MET A 788 -17.09 -3.23 -10.66
C MET A 788 -18.21 -3.71 -11.57
N SER A 789 -18.49 -3.05 -12.70
CA SER A 789 -19.55 -3.42 -13.66
C SER A 789 -19.33 -4.76 -14.35
N ALA A 790 -18.09 -5.24 -14.36
CA ALA A 790 -17.73 -6.56 -14.81
C ALA A 790 -16.47 -7.07 -14.11
N TYR A 791 -16.53 -8.29 -13.58
CA TYR A 791 -15.40 -8.95 -12.94
C TYR A 791 -15.45 -10.47 -13.13
N VAL A 792 -14.30 -11.11 -12.93
CA VAL A 792 -14.17 -12.57 -12.80
C VAL A 792 -13.93 -12.89 -11.33
N TRP A 793 -14.54 -13.97 -10.83
CA TRP A 793 -14.36 -14.47 -9.48
C TRP A 793 -14.04 -15.96 -9.46
N ARG A 794 -13.26 -16.39 -8.48
CA ARG A 794 -12.94 -17.80 -8.23
C ARG A 794 -12.95 -18.09 -6.74
N LEU A 795 -13.38 -19.28 -6.37
CA LEU A 795 -13.51 -19.69 -4.97
C LEU A 795 -12.77 -21.00 -4.75
N TYR A 796 -12.00 -21.06 -3.66
CA TYR A 796 -11.16 -22.19 -3.33
C TYR A 796 -11.34 -22.61 -1.88
N GLU A 797 -11.28 -23.92 -1.64
CA GLU A 797 -10.88 -24.45 -0.33
C GLU A 797 -9.40 -24.17 -0.13
N ARG A 798 -9.02 -23.66 1.04
CA ARG A 798 -7.61 -23.35 1.34
C ARG A 798 -6.77 -24.59 1.54
N GLU A 799 -7.32 -25.59 2.22
CA GLU A 799 -6.65 -26.88 2.32
C GLU A 799 -6.67 -27.58 0.96
N GLY A 800 -5.49 -27.92 0.44
CA GLY A 800 -5.35 -28.55 -0.89
C GLY A 800 -5.60 -27.63 -2.09
N HIS A 801 -5.98 -26.37 -1.87
CA HIS A 801 -6.19 -25.34 -2.90
C HIS A 801 -7.13 -25.78 -4.04
N ARG A 802 -8.25 -26.42 -3.68
CA ARG A 802 -9.21 -26.97 -4.63
C ARG A 802 -10.24 -25.92 -5.01
N GLU A 803 -10.40 -25.67 -6.31
CA GLU A 803 -11.45 -24.78 -6.81
C GLU A 803 -12.84 -25.41 -6.56
N ILE A 804 -13.75 -24.62 -6.03
CA ILE A 804 -15.12 -25.03 -5.70
C ILE A 804 -16.12 -24.03 -6.28
N TRP A 805 -17.35 -24.51 -6.49
CA TRP A 805 -18.48 -23.67 -6.88
C TRP A 805 -19.55 -23.76 -5.80
N SER A 806 -19.93 -22.64 -5.19
CA SER A 806 -21.02 -22.56 -4.22
C SER A 806 -21.63 -21.16 -4.27
N ASP A 807 -22.92 -21.07 -4.58
CA ASP A 807 -23.64 -19.80 -4.67
C ASP A 807 -23.67 -19.13 -3.28
N ALA A 808 -23.93 -19.89 -2.21
CA ALA A 808 -23.97 -19.35 -0.85
C ALA A 808 -22.63 -18.76 -0.39
N LEU A 809 -21.51 -19.43 -0.68
CA LEU A 809 -20.18 -18.90 -0.37
C LEU A 809 -19.83 -17.71 -1.26
N ARG A 810 -20.11 -17.79 -2.57
CA ARG A 810 -19.92 -16.67 -3.50
C ARG A 810 -20.61 -15.42 -2.99
N ASP A 811 -21.89 -15.52 -2.60
CA ASP A 811 -22.67 -14.36 -2.13
C ASP A 811 -22.13 -13.78 -0.83
N LYS A 812 -21.71 -14.65 0.11
CA LYS A 812 -21.07 -14.22 1.34
C LYS A 812 -19.78 -13.43 1.07
N PHE A 813 -18.94 -13.91 0.14
CA PHE A 813 -17.71 -13.22 -0.22
C PHE A 813 -17.94 -11.96 -1.04
N LEU A 814 -18.90 -11.96 -1.96
CA LEU A 814 -19.29 -10.78 -2.72
C LEU A 814 -19.85 -9.68 -1.81
N ALA A 815 -20.61 -10.02 -0.77
CA ALA A 815 -21.06 -9.04 0.21
C ALA A 815 -19.86 -8.36 0.92
N ILE A 816 -18.83 -9.13 1.28
CA ILE A 816 -17.59 -8.59 1.86
C ILE A 816 -16.84 -7.72 0.83
N ALA A 817 -16.71 -8.19 -0.41
CA ALA A 817 -16.03 -7.47 -1.48
C ALA A 817 -16.71 -6.12 -1.74
N TRP A 818 -18.02 -6.12 -1.92
CA TRP A 818 -18.84 -4.93 -2.14
C TRP A 818 -18.79 -3.94 -0.98
N GLN A 819 -18.76 -4.42 0.27
CA GLN A 819 -18.56 -3.57 1.43
C GLN A 819 -17.17 -2.92 1.42
N HIS A 820 -16.13 -3.70 1.11
CA HIS A 820 -14.74 -3.22 1.07
C HIS A 820 -14.53 -2.16 -0.01
N VAL A 821 -15.14 -2.33 -1.19
CA VAL A 821 -14.93 -1.42 -2.34
C VAL A 821 -15.90 -0.25 -2.38
N ALA A 822 -16.88 -0.18 -1.48
CA ALA A 822 -17.99 0.76 -1.56
C ALA A 822 -17.56 2.23 -1.72
N SER A 823 -16.47 2.65 -1.07
CA SER A 823 -16.02 4.06 -1.09
C SER A 823 -15.16 4.44 -2.30
N PHE A 824 -14.84 3.49 -3.20
CA PHE A 824 -13.97 3.74 -4.37
C PHE A 824 -14.36 2.93 -5.61
N ALA A 825 -15.42 2.13 -5.57
CA ALA A 825 -15.99 1.47 -6.73
C ALA A 825 -17.03 2.33 -7.44
N HIS A 826 -17.10 2.15 -8.76
CA HIS A 826 -18.18 2.62 -9.62
C HIS A 826 -18.57 1.51 -10.58
N VAL A 827 -19.68 1.70 -11.29
CA VAL A 827 -20.30 0.73 -12.21
C VAL A 827 -20.79 1.46 -13.45
#